data_AF-A0A9P1CXF4-F1
#
_entry.id   AF-A0A9P1CXF4-F1
#
_cell.length_a   1.000
_cell.length_b   1.000
_cell.length_c   1.000
_cell.angle_alpha   90.00
_cell.angle_beta   90.00
_cell.angle_gamma   90.00
#
_symmetry.space_group_name_H-M   'P 1'
#
loop_
_entity.id
_entity.type
_entity.pdbx_description
1 polymer ?
#
loop_
_entity_poly.entity_id
_entity_poly.type
_entity_poly.pdbx_seq_one_letter_code
_entity_poly.pdbx_strand_id
1 'polypeptide(L)'
;MANISAAVRLMTRPAARLSAASRCVSNPQPPKHEQIFAEVRERLFQAYVQRTPSFVQAVDLLTSKGGEIHNDHMALRSFVDSQGRSGLKFFESIFEHFGYAAQDSLVIPGLCVNARWYEPPEETNWPKIFVSEMRINELPSDAADVLFRHVDGFYEPDRAVAALESNDPKQVAELLETPPWNPTIQEMQTLRNMAADPSMGNALEYASWTLTHGHRINHVTILLNSLGISGVNTLADLNALLQSNGLVFNRAGGSDGLTQGSPAVSLEQSSTMADEVPHRFGCGREEVVPCSFLELIQRHAGFRGFLGQNAKGQDGEVPGTIFWQIRPLQIFPLQQFWLTFIHTQIRHASFAMSGSADFTEMTGKVIKDAARLAKEKGHLQLDPAHIFTVLVKDKTSLPAQVLSRLNGDSMELVKGCERLLGSFSSQSPAPEDLPPNNAMRTALSEAEKLRKQSGDSYLSLTDLFLALLKQKPIKEILSSAGYSITQLEKAMGDVRGSRKVDSQTGDENFEALNKYGRDLVADAEAGKLDPVIGRDEEIRRVIQVLARRTKNNPILVGDPGVGKTAIVEGLAQRVVTKDVPEALKDCRVIALDVGALISGAKYRGEFEERLKAVLQEVKDAEGRVVLFIDEAHLLIGAGKTDGAMDAANLLKPMLARGELRCIGATTVDEYRKYIEKDAALERRFQQVTVEEPSVQTAVTILRGLKERYAAHHGVSILDAALVAAATLSDRYITTRFLPDKAVDLLDEACSKIRVQLSSQPEQIDKLERRRQYLEVEVKALSKEKDDASKARLQDARKELSSLGEELAPLRARYQQERELIEDLSKAKSKLQELKQKLDLMEARHDVDAAADLRYDAIPGVMQRIRELEKRKREYEESTESPLLVETVTPQHIAEVVARWTGIPVSKLTQGEKARLLHLECELKKRVVGQEEAAEAVSRAVLRSAARLSRRTQPTGSFLFAGPTGVGKTELAKALAAELFDNEHRIVRFDMSEYMEQHAVSRLIGAPPGYVGHEQGGQLTEALRRHPYSVVLFDEMEKAHPQVLNVLLQLLDDGRITDSQGRTVDCSNSVVILTSNLGSEHLMRALSKGSALELERAKELVLQSIRSTLRPELLNRLDDIVVFQPLTGPLLRQVVRLQLADVLKRLEELEVTMHVTDAAIDFVLKEAHDPELGARPLKRYLERHLVSRLSTMILDDTLTPGSVVNVDRQMRNGKADWDFQVRKGQKRQRVEEPDASPMSVK
;
A
#
# COMPACT_ATOMS: atom_id res chain seq x y z
N MET A 1 -41.00 47.92 38.95
CA MET A 1 -41.49 49.13 38.26
C MET A 1 -40.27 49.84 37.72
N ALA A 2 -40.04 50.01 36.44
CA ALA A 2 -40.76 49.62 35.25
C ALA A 2 -39.72 49.78 34.11
N ASN A 3 -39.89 49.00 33.05
CA ASN A 3 -39.74 49.41 31.65
C ASN A 3 -38.92 50.70 31.44
N ILE A 4 -37.89 50.66 30.61
CA ILE A 4 -38.12 50.81 29.18
C ILE A 4 -37.15 49.90 28.41
N SER A 5 -37.73 48.80 27.92
CA SER A 5 -37.40 48.27 26.61
C SER A 5 -37.74 49.32 25.54
N ALA A 6 -36.97 49.32 24.45
CA ALA A 6 -37.03 50.20 23.27
C ALA A 6 -36.29 51.53 23.45
N ALA A 7 -35.34 51.94 22.61
CA ALA A 7 -35.02 51.57 21.25
C ALA A 7 -33.49 51.75 21.10
N VAL A 8 -32.74 50.71 20.73
CA VAL A 8 -32.51 50.33 19.34
C VAL A 8 -32.10 51.54 18.49
N ARG A 9 -30.83 51.46 18.04
CA ARG A 9 -30.04 52.32 17.13
C ARG A 9 -28.99 53.15 17.86
N LEU A 10 -27.71 53.12 17.52
CA LEU A 10 -26.95 52.49 16.43
C LEU A 10 -25.47 52.83 16.72
N MET A 11 -24.55 51.91 16.41
CA MET A 11 -23.15 52.17 16.00
C MET A 11 -22.20 52.79 17.05
N THR A 12 -21.18 52.09 17.56
CA THR A 12 -19.94 51.73 16.84
C THR A 12 -19.00 50.87 17.72
N ARG A 13 -18.28 49.92 17.10
CA ARG A 13 -17.17 49.07 17.62
C ARG A 13 -15.93 49.90 18.09
N PRO A 14 -14.80 49.32 18.58
CA PRO A 14 -14.47 47.93 18.95
C PRO A 14 -13.79 47.76 20.34
N ALA A 15 -13.68 46.50 20.78
CA ALA A 15 -12.95 46.06 21.96
C ALA A 15 -11.43 45.95 21.71
N ALA A 16 -10.66 46.56 22.61
CA ALA A 16 -9.28 46.24 22.90
C ALA A 16 -9.21 45.96 24.41
N ARG A 17 -8.64 44.81 24.80
CA ARG A 17 -7.81 44.65 26.02
C ARG A 17 -7.36 43.19 26.16
N LEU A 18 -6.21 42.92 25.58
CA LEU A 18 -5.20 42.02 26.15
C LEU A 18 -4.21 42.86 26.97
N SER A 19 -3.60 42.23 27.97
CA SER A 19 -2.54 42.71 28.89
C SER A 19 -2.98 43.37 30.20
N ALA A 20 -3.04 42.54 31.24
CA ALA A 20 -2.57 42.90 32.59
C ALA A 20 -2.08 41.61 33.27
N ALA A 21 -0.82 41.28 33.02
CA ALA A 21 -0.12 40.20 33.69
C ALA A 21 0.37 40.63 35.08
N SER A 22 0.56 39.62 35.93
CA SER A 22 1.48 39.54 37.07
C SER A 22 1.03 40.09 38.43
N ARG A 23 0.78 39.15 39.37
CA ARG A 23 1.61 38.98 40.57
C ARG A 23 1.26 37.70 41.34
N CYS A 24 2.28 36.85 41.47
CA CYS A 24 2.58 35.89 42.55
C CYS A 24 1.48 34.91 42.98
N VAL A 25 1.68 33.61 42.72
CA VAL A 25 2.10 32.58 43.71
C VAL A 25 2.70 31.40 42.92
N SER A 26 3.73 30.78 43.50
CA SER A 26 4.47 29.59 43.08
C SER A 26 3.64 28.51 42.36
N ASN A 27 4.09 28.12 41.16
CA ASN A 27 3.63 26.94 40.44
C ASN A 27 4.04 25.68 41.23
N PRO A 28 3.12 24.84 41.75
CA PRO A 28 3.45 23.43 41.88
C PRO A 28 3.49 22.85 40.45
N GLN A 29 4.39 21.91 40.18
CA GLN A 29 4.22 21.09 38.98
C GLN A 29 2.80 20.50 39.00
N PRO A 30 2.09 20.46 37.85
CA PRO A 30 0.84 19.72 37.79
C PRO A 30 1.14 18.29 38.28
N PRO A 31 0.30 17.70 39.13
CA PRO A 31 0.55 16.37 39.64
C PRO A 31 0.78 15.38 38.48
N LYS A 32 1.56 14.32 38.69
CA LYS A 32 1.87 13.30 37.66
C LYS A 32 0.64 12.81 36.88
N HIS A 33 -0.54 12.77 37.51
CA HIS A 33 -1.80 12.37 36.89
C HIS A 33 -2.28 13.31 35.77
N GLU A 34 -2.07 14.64 35.88
CA GLU A 34 -2.49 15.59 34.82
C GLU A 34 -1.62 15.51 33.56
N GLN A 35 -0.32 15.24 33.70
CA GLN A 35 0.59 14.99 32.56
C GLN A 35 0.28 13.66 31.87
N ILE A 36 0.02 12.61 32.66
CA ILE A 36 -0.37 11.30 32.14
C ILE A 36 -1.69 11.42 31.36
N PHE A 37 -2.64 12.23 31.83
CA PHE A 37 -3.90 12.45 31.10
C PHE A 37 -3.78 13.25 29.82
N ALA A 38 -2.98 14.31 29.80
CA ALA A 38 -2.73 15.05 28.57
C ALA A 38 -2.11 14.12 27.52
N GLU A 39 -1.21 13.22 27.93
CA GLU A 39 -0.63 12.18 27.07
C GLU A 39 -1.63 11.08 26.70
N VAL A 40 -2.51 10.63 27.60
CA VAL A 40 -3.55 9.62 27.30
C VAL A 40 -4.61 10.19 26.37
N ARG A 41 -5.02 11.46 26.54
CA ARG A 41 -5.91 12.19 25.62
C ARG A 41 -5.28 12.29 24.23
N GLU A 42 -4.01 12.71 24.16
CA GLU A 42 -3.26 12.77 22.91
C GLU A 42 -3.15 11.38 22.28
N ARG A 43 -2.87 10.33 23.06
CA ARG A 43 -2.67 8.95 22.56
C ARG A 43 -3.98 8.28 22.12
N LEU A 44 -5.09 8.50 22.82
CA LEU A 44 -6.44 8.06 22.41
C LEU A 44 -6.89 8.76 21.11
N PHE A 45 -6.61 10.06 21.01
CA PHE A 45 -6.83 10.85 19.80
C PHE A 45 -5.93 10.35 18.65
N GLN A 46 -4.64 10.15 18.89
CA GLN A 46 -3.68 9.62 17.91
C GLN A 46 -4.06 8.22 17.44
N ALA A 47 -4.60 7.35 18.30
CA ALA A 47 -5.11 6.03 17.93
C ALA A 47 -6.36 6.12 17.01
N TYR A 48 -7.24 7.11 17.23
CA TYR A 48 -8.37 7.41 16.34
C TYR A 48 -7.90 8.00 14.99
N VAL A 49 -6.93 8.93 15.05
CA VAL A 49 -6.26 9.60 13.92
C VAL A 49 -5.56 8.61 13.00
N GLN A 50 -4.84 7.62 13.54
CA GLN A 50 -4.19 6.56 12.76
C GLN A 50 -5.17 5.69 11.97
N ARG A 51 -6.41 5.53 12.46
CA ARG A 51 -7.46 4.77 11.77
C ARG A 51 -8.19 5.56 10.70
N THR A 52 -8.08 6.89 10.70
CA THR A 52 -8.84 7.77 9.81
C THR A 52 -7.95 8.86 9.21
N PRO A 53 -7.04 8.53 8.28
CA PRO A 53 -6.03 9.48 7.75
C PRO A 53 -6.62 10.74 7.10
N SER A 54 -7.81 10.61 6.50
CA SER A 54 -8.58 11.71 5.90
C SER A 54 -9.08 12.72 6.93
N PHE A 55 -9.31 12.29 8.18
CA PHE A 55 -9.70 13.16 9.28
C PHE A 55 -8.54 14.04 9.73
N VAL A 56 -7.32 13.50 9.78
CA VAL A 56 -6.09 14.22 10.14
C VAL A 56 -5.81 15.34 9.15
N GLN A 57 -5.89 15.05 7.86
CA GLN A 57 -5.69 16.04 6.80
C GLN A 57 -6.76 17.14 6.83
N ALA A 58 -7.99 16.81 7.22
CA ALA A 58 -9.05 17.80 7.38
C ALA A 58 -8.83 18.67 8.63
N VAL A 59 -8.41 18.08 9.75
CA VAL A 59 -8.05 18.79 10.98
C VAL A 59 -6.89 19.74 10.73
N ASP A 60 -5.79 19.26 10.13
CA ASP A 60 -4.63 20.07 9.78
C ASP A 60 -5.02 21.23 8.84
N LEU A 61 -5.88 20.97 7.86
CA LEU A 61 -6.38 21.99 6.94
C LEU A 61 -7.23 23.05 7.67
N LEU A 62 -8.10 22.65 8.60
CA LEU A 62 -8.98 23.58 9.32
C LEU A 62 -8.21 24.38 10.38
N THR A 63 -7.28 23.76 11.09
CA THR A 63 -6.37 24.45 12.03
C THR A 63 -5.43 25.40 11.30
N SER A 64 -4.89 25.01 10.14
CA SER A 64 -4.04 25.90 9.31
C SER A 64 -4.78 27.15 8.81
N LYS A 65 -6.12 27.12 8.77
CA LYS A 65 -6.98 28.24 8.39
C LYS A 65 -7.63 28.97 9.57
N GLY A 66 -7.14 28.73 10.79
CA GLY A 66 -7.50 29.49 11.98
C GLY A 66 -8.77 29.02 12.69
N GLY A 67 -9.22 27.78 12.49
CA GLY A 67 -10.29 27.18 13.29
C GLY A 67 -9.77 26.64 14.63
N GLU A 68 -10.48 26.92 15.73
CA GLU A 68 -10.21 26.35 17.06
C GLU A 68 -11.07 25.09 17.30
N ILE A 69 -10.47 24.05 17.87
CA ILE A 69 -11.04 22.70 18.04
C ILE A 69 -11.25 22.43 19.54
N HIS A 70 -12.51 22.17 19.95
CA HIS A 70 -12.89 21.79 21.31
C HIS A 70 -13.45 20.37 21.37
N ASN A 71 -13.02 19.57 22.35
CA ASN A 71 -13.47 18.18 22.52
C ASN A 71 -14.46 18.08 23.69
N ASP A 72 -15.74 17.91 23.40
CA ASP A 72 -16.79 18.02 24.43
C ASP A 72 -17.03 16.71 25.21
N HIS A 73 -17.05 15.56 24.54
CA HIS A 73 -17.31 14.27 25.19
C HIS A 73 -16.77 13.07 24.39
N MET A 74 -16.60 11.94 25.08
CA MET A 74 -16.11 10.67 24.54
C MET A 74 -17.04 9.51 24.92
N ALA A 75 -17.37 8.63 23.96
CA ALA A 75 -18.24 7.48 24.20
C ALA A 75 -17.51 6.14 24.00
N LEU A 76 -17.56 5.28 25.03
CA LEU A 76 -16.92 3.96 25.10
C LEU A 76 -17.96 2.84 25.21
N ARG A 77 -17.58 1.63 24.76
CA ARG A 77 -18.40 0.42 24.85
C ARG A 77 -17.70 -0.71 25.59
N SER A 78 -18.49 -1.45 26.36
CA SER A 78 -18.05 -2.61 27.12
C SER A 78 -19.10 -3.73 27.13
N PHE A 79 -18.75 -4.86 27.72
CA PHE A 79 -19.61 -6.03 27.87
C PHE A 79 -19.55 -6.58 29.30
N VAL A 80 -20.47 -7.47 29.63
CA VAL A 80 -20.36 -8.37 30.78
C VAL A 80 -19.77 -9.68 30.27
N ASP A 81 -18.74 -10.22 30.93
CA ASP A 81 -18.12 -11.50 30.54
C ASP A 81 -18.88 -12.73 31.05
N SER A 82 -18.44 -13.93 30.67
CA SER A 82 -19.11 -15.19 31.04
C SER A 82 -19.06 -15.49 32.54
N GLN A 83 -18.13 -14.86 33.27
CA GLN A 83 -18.01 -14.95 34.73
C GLN A 83 -18.84 -13.90 35.47
N GLY A 84 -19.57 -13.04 34.74
CA GLY A 84 -20.41 -11.98 35.30
C GLY A 84 -19.62 -10.75 35.78
N ARG A 85 -18.36 -10.60 35.36
CA ARG A 85 -17.57 -9.40 35.64
C ARG A 85 -18.07 -8.27 34.73
N SER A 86 -18.33 -7.12 35.36
CA SER A 86 -18.83 -5.92 34.69
C SER A 86 -17.66 -5.08 34.18
N GLY A 87 -17.63 -4.86 32.88
CA GLY A 87 -16.71 -3.91 32.28
C GLY A 87 -17.05 -2.44 32.59
N LEU A 88 -18.31 -2.12 32.95
CA LEU A 88 -18.65 -0.82 33.55
C LEU A 88 -17.85 -0.60 34.84
N LYS A 89 -17.79 -1.60 35.73
CA LYS A 89 -16.99 -1.53 36.96
C LYS A 89 -15.48 -1.49 36.70
N PHE A 90 -15.02 -2.16 35.64
CA PHE A 90 -13.62 -2.08 35.20
C PHE A 90 -13.25 -0.65 34.82
N PHE A 91 -14.03 -0.01 33.94
CA PHE A 91 -13.80 1.39 33.56
C PHE A 91 -14.03 2.37 34.71
N GLU A 92 -15.00 2.10 35.59
CA GLU A 92 -15.25 2.87 36.80
C GLU A 92 -14.00 2.92 37.69
N SER A 93 -13.35 1.78 37.94
CA SER A 93 -12.12 1.74 38.74
C SER A 93 -10.97 2.55 38.13
N ILE A 94 -10.90 2.60 36.79
CA ILE A 94 -9.91 3.39 36.05
C ILE A 94 -10.25 4.88 36.17
N PHE A 95 -11.50 5.27 35.92
CA PHE A 95 -11.92 6.68 35.93
C PHE A 95 -11.94 7.28 37.34
N GLU A 96 -12.32 6.51 38.37
CA GLU A 96 -12.24 6.93 39.77
C GLU A 96 -10.79 7.13 40.24
N HIS A 97 -9.86 6.24 39.84
CA HIS A 97 -8.42 6.42 40.10
C HIS A 97 -7.90 7.78 39.57
N PHE A 98 -8.57 8.27 38.54
CA PHE A 98 -8.25 9.46 37.79
C PHE A 98 -9.10 10.69 38.16
N GLY A 99 -9.91 10.59 39.22
CA GLY A 99 -10.67 11.71 39.78
C GLY A 99 -11.97 12.04 39.04
N TYR A 100 -12.42 11.18 38.12
CA TYR A 100 -13.74 11.32 37.51
C TYR A 100 -14.83 10.85 38.48
N ALA A 101 -15.93 11.60 38.56
CA ALA A 101 -17.09 11.25 39.36
C ALA A 101 -18.10 10.43 38.52
N ALA A 102 -18.41 9.22 38.97
CA ALA A 102 -19.44 8.39 38.37
C ALA A 102 -20.85 8.95 38.67
N GLN A 103 -21.67 9.09 37.63
CA GLN A 103 -23.07 9.51 37.73
C GLN A 103 -24.03 8.30 37.84
N ASP A 104 -25.33 8.55 38.03
CA ASP A 104 -26.34 7.48 38.14
C ASP A 104 -26.34 6.55 36.91
N SER A 105 -26.46 5.24 37.15
CA SER A 105 -26.49 4.24 36.08
C SER A 105 -27.86 4.19 35.40
N LEU A 106 -27.86 4.33 34.08
CA LEU A 106 -29.02 4.18 33.21
C LEU A 106 -29.16 2.72 32.78
N VAL A 107 -30.25 2.06 33.15
CA VAL A 107 -30.60 0.70 32.71
C VAL A 107 -31.66 0.79 31.63
N ILE A 108 -31.42 0.15 30.47
CA ILE A 108 -32.35 0.20 29.34
C ILE A 108 -33.06 -1.15 29.19
N PRO A 109 -34.33 -1.26 29.61
CA PRO A 109 -35.09 -2.50 29.52
C PRO A 109 -35.31 -2.89 28.05
N GLY A 110 -35.03 -4.15 27.69
CA GLY A 110 -35.29 -4.69 26.35
C GLY A 110 -34.11 -4.66 25.37
N LEU A 111 -33.02 -3.94 25.67
CA LEU A 111 -31.75 -4.00 24.91
C LEU A 111 -30.63 -4.73 25.66
N CYS A 112 -30.88 -5.11 26.91
CA CYS A 112 -29.88 -5.70 27.81
C CYS A 112 -28.62 -4.81 27.92
N VAL A 113 -28.79 -3.49 28.03
CA VAL A 113 -27.68 -2.52 28.13
C VAL A 113 -27.80 -1.69 29.39
N ASN A 114 -26.68 -1.55 30.10
CA ASN A 114 -26.46 -0.57 31.14
C ASN A 114 -25.56 0.54 30.59
N ALA A 115 -25.74 1.77 31.03
CA ALA A 115 -24.85 2.87 30.67
C ALA A 115 -24.62 3.80 31.85
N ARG A 116 -23.52 4.54 31.81
CA ARG A 116 -23.17 5.50 32.85
C ARG A 116 -22.31 6.64 32.31
N TRP A 117 -22.54 7.84 32.85
CA TRP A 117 -21.68 9.00 32.65
C TRP A 117 -20.60 9.11 33.73
N TYR A 118 -19.43 9.59 33.34
CA TYR A 118 -18.33 9.94 34.21
C TYR A 118 -17.98 11.40 33.96
N GLU A 119 -18.11 12.23 34.99
CA GLU A 119 -17.78 13.65 34.94
C GLU A 119 -16.33 13.88 35.33
N PRO A 120 -15.61 14.76 34.61
CA PRO A 120 -14.24 15.09 34.95
C PRO A 120 -14.17 15.92 36.24
N PRO A 121 -13.02 15.93 36.95
CA PRO A 121 -12.83 16.78 38.12
C PRO A 121 -12.95 18.28 37.78
N GLU A 122 -13.55 19.05 38.69
CA GLU A 122 -13.75 20.51 38.54
C GLU A 122 -12.42 21.22 38.24
N GLU A 123 -12.43 22.21 37.33
CA GLU A 123 -11.27 22.99 36.83
C GLU A 123 -10.43 22.37 35.69
N THR A 124 -10.83 21.20 35.15
CA THR A 124 -10.15 20.59 33.97
C THR A 124 -10.89 20.85 32.65
N ASN A 125 -10.15 21.00 31.54
CA ASN A 125 -10.72 21.14 30.17
C ASN A 125 -10.91 19.76 29.50
N TRP A 126 -11.35 18.77 30.29
CA TRP A 126 -11.41 17.36 29.91
C TRP A 126 -12.82 16.95 29.45
N PRO A 127 -12.93 15.98 28.53
CA PRO A 127 -14.24 15.55 28.03
C PRO A 127 -14.99 14.73 29.08
N LYS A 128 -16.32 14.87 29.09
CA LYS A 128 -17.21 13.91 29.78
C LYS A 128 -17.11 12.55 29.11
N ILE A 129 -17.17 11.47 29.88
CA ILE A 129 -17.05 10.10 29.33
C ILE A 129 -18.38 9.35 29.52
N PHE A 130 -18.93 8.82 28.43
CA PHE A 130 -20.09 7.94 28.45
C PHE A 130 -19.65 6.51 28.19
N VAL A 131 -20.00 5.57 29.09
CA VAL A 131 -19.71 4.14 28.90
C VAL A 131 -21.02 3.38 28.82
N SER A 132 -21.22 2.61 27.75
CA SER A 132 -22.33 1.65 27.66
C SER A 132 -21.83 0.21 27.71
N GLU A 133 -22.43 -0.62 28.55
CA GLU A 133 -22.14 -2.03 28.75
C GLU A 133 -23.31 -2.91 28.33
N MET A 134 -23.04 -3.92 27.51
CA MET A 134 -24.03 -4.92 27.16
C MET A 134 -23.99 -6.14 28.10
N ARG A 135 -25.15 -6.51 28.64
CA ARG A 135 -25.38 -7.66 29.52
C ARG A 135 -25.60 -8.92 28.69
N ILE A 136 -24.51 -9.50 28.20
CA ILE A 136 -24.51 -10.68 27.32
C ILE A 136 -25.20 -11.89 27.99
N ASN A 137 -25.06 -12.01 29.31
CA ASN A 137 -25.68 -13.05 30.12
C ASN A 137 -27.22 -13.04 30.14
N GLU A 138 -27.86 -11.95 29.72
CA GLU A 138 -29.32 -11.85 29.60
C GLU A 138 -29.83 -12.17 28.18
N LEU A 139 -28.94 -12.46 27.23
CA LEU A 139 -29.27 -12.90 25.88
C LEU A 139 -29.56 -14.43 25.83
N PRO A 140 -30.24 -14.92 24.77
CA PRO A 140 -30.40 -16.36 24.54
C PRO A 140 -29.05 -17.10 24.53
N SER A 141 -29.00 -18.33 25.09
CA SER A 141 -27.77 -19.10 25.31
C SER A 141 -26.87 -19.17 24.09
N ASP A 142 -27.44 -19.42 22.92
CA ASP A 142 -26.66 -19.62 21.69
C ASP A 142 -26.02 -18.31 21.19
N ALA A 143 -26.67 -17.17 21.43
CA ALA A 143 -26.14 -15.85 21.11
C ALA A 143 -25.09 -15.40 22.14
N ALA A 144 -25.36 -15.67 23.41
CA ALA A 144 -24.44 -15.43 24.51
C ALA A 144 -23.15 -16.25 24.34
N ASP A 145 -23.24 -17.52 23.93
CA ASP A 145 -22.10 -18.41 23.69
C ASP A 145 -21.21 -17.95 22.53
N VAL A 146 -21.80 -17.35 21.49
CA VAL A 146 -21.05 -16.72 20.38
C VAL A 146 -20.34 -15.47 20.87
N LEU A 147 -21.00 -14.66 21.68
CA LEU A 147 -20.45 -13.42 22.24
C LEU A 147 -19.33 -13.68 23.27
N PHE A 148 -19.53 -14.59 24.23
CA PHE A 148 -18.56 -14.90 25.29
C PHE A 148 -17.25 -15.47 24.74
N ARG A 149 -17.29 -16.24 23.64
CA ARG A 149 -16.09 -16.73 22.94
C ARG A 149 -15.10 -15.64 22.52
N HIS A 150 -15.56 -14.41 22.35
CA HIS A 150 -14.73 -13.27 21.91
C HIS A 150 -14.51 -12.21 23.00
N VAL A 151 -15.17 -12.34 24.16
CA VAL A 151 -15.19 -11.31 25.23
C VAL A 151 -14.50 -11.80 26.53
N ASP A 152 -14.33 -13.11 26.71
CA ASP A 152 -13.75 -13.68 27.93
C ASP A 152 -12.22 -13.45 28.05
N GLY A 153 -11.77 -13.00 29.22
CA GLY A 153 -10.35 -12.84 29.58
C GLY A 153 -9.82 -11.40 29.66
N PHE A 154 -10.69 -10.39 29.50
CA PHE A 154 -10.26 -9.00 29.31
C PHE A 154 -10.18 -8.12 30.58
N TYR A 155 -10.81 -8.54 31.69
CA TYR A 155 -10.94 -7.71 32.89
C TYR A 155 -9.86 -8.03 33.94
N GLU A 156 -8.64 -7.51 33.74
CA GLU A 156 -7.52 -7.52 34.70
C GLU A 156 -7.14 -6.07 35.11
N PRO A 157 -7.73 -5.52 36.20
CA PRO A 157 -7.55 -4.12 36.57
C PRO A 157 -6.09 -3.75 36.91
N ASP A 158 -5.34 -4.64 37.57
CA ASP A 158 -3.95 -4.39 37.95
C ASP A 158 -3.03 -4.26 36.73
N ARG A 159 -3.32 -4.99 35.65
CA ARG A 159 -2.58 -4.93 34.39
C ARG A 159 -2.90 -3.65 33.60
N ALA A 160 -4.15 -3.19 33.67
CA ALA A 160 -4.59 -1.94 33.06
C ALA A 160 -3.96 -0.72 33.72
N VAL A 161 -3.96 -0.68 35.06
CA VAL A 161 -3.32 0.38 35.84
C VAL A 161 -1.80 0.35 35.63
N ALA A 162 -1.17 -0.83 35.68
CA ALA A 162 0.27 -0.96 35.40
C ALA A 162 0.64 -0.55 33.97
N ALA A 163 -0.19 -0.85 32.97
CA ALA A 163 0.02 -0.42 31.58
C ALA A 163 -0.10 1.10 31.45
N LEU A 164 -1.07 1.73 32.12
CA LEU A 164 -1.24 3.19 32.15
C LEU A 164 -0.12 3.89 32.95
N GLU A 165 0.44 3.25 33.97
CA GLU A 165 1.59 3.75 34.75
C GLU A 165 2.95 3.49 34.08
N SER A 166 3.06 2.48 33.20
CA SER A 166 4.31 2.06 32.53
C SER A 166 4.88 3.10 31.56
N ASN A 167 4.04 4.05 31.14
CA ASN A 167 4.35 5.09 30.18
C ASN A 167 4.78 4.58 28.78
N ASP A 168 4.48 3.31 28.45
CA ASP A 168 4.72 2.70 27.14
C ASP A 168 3.47 2.82 26.23
N PRO A 169 3.52 3.61 25.13
CA PRO A 169 2.39 3.79 24.23
C PRO A 169 1.89 2.48 23.61
N LYS A 170 2.75 1.47 23.48
CA LYS A 170 2.35 0.16 22.95
C LYS A 170 1.51 -0.62 23.96
N GLN A 171 1.84 -0.57 25.25
CA GLN A 171 1.05 -1.27 26.28
C GLN A 171 -0.31 -0.62 26.50
N VAL A 172 -0.39 0.71 26.37
CA VAL A 172 -1.68 1.43 26.40
C VAL A 172 -2.50 1.18 25.14
N ALA A 173 -1.86 1.09 23.97
CA ALA A 173 -2.52 0.65 22.74
C ALA A 173 -3.01 -0.80 22.88
N GLU A 174 -2.19 -1.72 23.42
CA GLU A 174 -2.54 -3.12 23.65
C GLU A 174 -3.67 -3.30 24.69
N LEU A 175 -3.78 -2.37 25.65
CA LEU A 175 -4.90 -2.29 26.59
C LEU A 175 -6.22 -1.88 25.91
N LEU A 176 -6.15 -1.00 24.91
CA LEU A 176 -7.29 -0.47 24.14
C LEU A 176 -7.59 -1.28 22.87
N GLU A 177 -6.64 -2.10 22.44
CA GLU A 177 -6.75 -3.01 21.33
C GLU A 177 -7.48 -4.25 21.79
N THR A 178 -8.65 -4.47 21.21
CA THR A 178 -9.32 -5.77 21.26
C THR A 178 -8.39 -6.86 20.70
N PRO A 179 -8.54 -8.13 21.11
CA PRO A 179 -7.89 -9.20 20.35
C PRO A 179 -8.38 -9.12 18.89
N PRO A 180 -7.66 -9.71 17.92
CA PRO A 180 -8.10 -9.75 16.53
C PRO A 180 -9.43 -10.49 16.46
N TRP A 181 -10.49 -9.71 16.51
CA TRP A 181 -11.84 -10.21 16.50
C TRP A 181 -12.27 -10.36 15.05
N ASN A 182 -12.38 -11.62 14.64
CA ASN A 182 -12.69 -12.00 13.26
C ASN A 182 -13.87 -12.99 13.30
N PRO A 183 -15.08 -12.52 13.68
CA PRO A 183 -16.22 -13.41 13.79
C PRO A 183 -16.48 -14.01 12.42
N THR A 184 -16.68 -15.32 12.38
CA THR A 184 -16.95 -16.00 11.12
C THR A 184 -18.26 -15.47 10.53
N ILE A 185 -18.38 -15.49 9.20
CA ILE A 185 -19.64 -15.14 8.51
C ILE A 185 -20.81 -15.96 9.08
N GLN A 186 -20.54 -17.19 9.52
CA GLN A 186 -21.50 -18.08 10.15
C GLN A 186 -21.96 -17.56 11.53
N GLU A 187 -21.06 -17.10 12.40
CA GLU A 187 -21.43 -16.47 13.68
C GLU A 187 -22.27 -15.21 13.48
N MET A 188 -21.90 -14.36 12.49
CA MET A 188 -22.69 -13.18 12.12
C MET A 188 -24.09 -13.53 11.57
N GLN A 189 -24.19 -14.60 10.78
CA GLN A 189 -25.47 -15.09 10.26
C GLN A 189 -26.33 -15.72 11.36
N THR A 190 -25.74 -16.47 12.29
CA THR A 190 -26.45 -17.07 13.44
C THR A 190 -27.13 -15.98 14.27
N LEU A 191 -26.41 -14.92 14.63
CA LEU A 191 -26.95 -13.79 15.38
C LEU A 191 -28.00 -13.00 14.59
N ARG A 192 -27.78 -12.80 13.29
CA ARG A 192 -28.73 -12.11 12.40
C ARG A 192 -30.02 -12.91 12.19
N ASN A 193 -29.94 -14.24 12.10
CA ASN A 193 -31.10 -15.12 11.97
C ASN A 193 -31.88 -15.20 13.28
N MET A 194 -31.20 -15.18 14.43
CA MET A 194 -31.84 -15.10 15.76
C MET A 194 -32.48 -13.73 16.00
N ALA A 195 -31.94 -12.65 15.42
CA ALA A 195 -32.53 -11.31 15.49
C ALA A 195 -33.87 -11.17 14.74
N ALA A 196 -34.28 -12.18 13.95
CA ALA A 196 -35.60 -12.22 13.33
C ALA A 196 -36.74 -12.61 14.30
N ASP A 197 -36.43 -13.00 15.55
CA ASP A 197 -37.41 -13.25 16.60
C ASP A 197 -37.99 -11.92 17.16
N PRO A 198 -39.31 -11.69 17.14
CA PRO A 198 -39.93 -10.45 17.58
C PRO A 198 -39.76 -10.11 19.07
N SER A 199 -39.40 -11.06 19.92
CA SER A 199 -39.34 -10.89 21.38
C SER A 199 -38.01 -10.29 21.88
N MET A 200 -36.91 -10.57 21.20
CA MET A 200 -35.53 -10.16 21.57
C MET A 200 -34.73 -9.59 20.38
N GLY A 201 -35.36 -9.44 19.21
CA GLY A 201 -34.70 -9.06 17.95
C GLY A 201 -33.87 -7.78 18.04
N ASN A 202 -34.34 -6.77 18.78
CA ASN A 202 -33.63 -5.50 18.95
C ASN A 202 -32.33 -5.66 19.77
N ALA A 203 -32.31 -6.51 20.80
CA ALA A 203 -31.13 -6.76 21.61
C ALA A 203 -30.08 -7.56 20.82
N LEU A 204 -30.53 -8.51 20.00
CA LEU A 204 -29.65 -9.32 19.14
C LEU A 204 -29.12 -8.54 17.93
N GLU A 205 -29.91 -7.63 17.38
CA GLU A 205 -29.47 -6.69 16.33
C GLU A 205 -28.45 -5.71 16.90
N TYR A 206 -28.66 -5.19 18.11
CA TYR A 206 -27.67 -4.39 18.82
C TYR A 206 -26.41 -5.19 19.15
N ALA A 207 -26.52 -6.44 19.59
CA ALA A 207 -25.37 -7.34 19.76
C ALA A 207 -24.62 -7.49 18.43
N SER A 208 -25.31 -7.82 17.34
CA SER A 208 -24.71 -7.99 16.00
C SER A 208 -24.00 -6.71 15.51
N TRP A 209 -24.58 -5.55 15.79
CA TRP A 209 -23.96 -4.27 15.44
C TRP A 209 -22.76 -3.95 16.33
N THR A 210 -22.86 -4.22 17.63
CA THR A 210 -21.74 -4.07 18.56
C THR A 210 -20.62 -5.06 18.22
N LEU A 211 -20.98 -6.25 17.72
CA LEU A 211 -20.05 -7.30 17.28
C LEU A 211 -19.28 -6.94 16.01
N THR A 212 -19.91 -6.24 15.08
CA THR A 212 -19.27 -5.81 13.83
C THR A 212 -18.33 -4.61 14.02
N HIS A 213 -18.49 -3.88 15.12
CA HIS A 213 -17.74 -2.65 15.37
C HIS A 213 -16.70 -2.78 16.49
N GLY A 214 -16.76 -3.79 17.37
CA GLY A 214 -15.75 -4.03 18.42
C GLY A 214 -15.78 -3.00 19.56
N HIS A 215 -14.88 -3.13 20.56
CA HIS A 215 -14.64 -2.04 21.50
C HIS A 215 -14.05 -0.85 20.74
N ARG A 216 -14.79 0.26 20.69
CA ARG A 216 -14.30 1.49 20.07
C ARG A 216 -14.64 2.69 20.95
N ILE A 217 -13.73 3.66 20.93
CA ILE A 217 -14.13 5.07 20.98
C ILE A 217 -15.06 5.24 19.77
N ASN A 218 -16.36 5.28 20.03
CA ASN A 218 -17.32 5.24 18.93
C ASN A 218 -17.30 6.56 18.17
N HIS A 219 -17.25 7.66 18.92
CA HIS A 219 -17.26 9.01 18.42
C HIS A 219 -16.49 9.92 19.37
N VAL A 220 -15.79 10.89 18.79
CA VAL A 220 -15.25 12.07 19.48
C VAL A 220 -15.95 13.25 18.84
N THR A 221 -16.63 14.06 19.65
CA THR A 221 -17.30 15.27 19.17
C THR A 221 -16.33 16.43 19.25
N ILE A 222 -16.14 17.11 18.12
CA ILE A 222 -15.30 18.29 18.01
C ILE A 222 -16.16 19.48 17.65
N LEU A 223 -16.20 20.49 18.52
CA LEU A 223 -16.74 21.80 18.16
C LEU A 223 -15.66 22.65 17.50
N LEU A 224 -16.01 23.22 16.35
CA LEU A 224 -15.20 24.24 15.69
C LEU A 224 -15.72 25.61 16.10
N ASN A 225 -14.97 26.27 16.98
CA ASN A 225 -15.25 27.66 17.34
C ASN A 225 -14.62 28.58 16.30
N SER A 226 -15.46 29.45 15.71
CA SER A 226 -15.06 30.51 14.79
C SER A 226 -14.14 30.06 13.64
N LEU A 227 -14.73 29.59 12.54
CA LEU A 227 -13.99 29.48 11.28
C LEU A 227 -13.71 30.90 10.77
N GLY A 228 -12.49 31.42 11.00
CA GLY A 228 -11.99 32.67 10.41
C GLY A 228 -11.85 32.64 8.88
N ILE A 229 -12.46 31.66 8.22
CA ILE A 229 -12.33 31.36 6.80
C ILE A 229 -13.38 32.16 6.03
N SER A 230 -12.95 33.18 5.31
CA SER A 230 -13.84 34.00 4.48
C SER A 230 -14.60 33.15 3.45
N GLY A 231 -15.93 33.12 3.55
CA GLY A 231 -16.80 32.43 2.61
C GLY A 231 -17.27 31.03 3.04
N VAL A 232 -16.92 30.57 4.25
CA VAL A 232 -17.44 29.32 4.81
C VAL A 232 -18.43 29.64 5.93
N ASN A 233 -19.71 29.76 5.59
CA ASN A 233 -20.77 30.14 6.53
C ASN A 233 -21.80 29.02 6.76
N THR A 234 -21.75 27.95 5.96
CA THR A 234 -22.64 26.79 6.05
C THR A 234 -21.86 25.48 6.01
N LEU A 235 -22.47 24.40 6.50
CA LEU A 235 -21.88 23.05 6.43
C LEU A 235 -21.64 22.62 4.97
N ALA A 236 -22.46 23.10 4.03
CA ALA A 236 -22.29 22.88 2.60
C ALA A 236 -21.03 23.57 2.06
N ASP A 237 -20.75 24.82 2.47
CA ASP A 237 -19.53 25.53 2.09
C ASP A 237 -18.28 24.83 2.65
N LEU A 238 -18.37 24.32 3.89
CA LEU A 238 -17.30 23.57 4.53
C LEU A 238 -17.04 22.23 3.81
N ASN A 239 -18.10 21.50 3.46
CA ASN A 239 -17.98 20.27 2.68
C ASN A 239 -17.44 20.52 1.27
N ALA A 240 -17.83 21.62 0.62
CA ALA A 240 -17.31 22.02 -0.68
C ALA A 240 -15.83 22.41 -0.61
N LEU A 241 -15.42 23.11 0.46
CA LEU A 241 -14.02 23.43 0.74
C LEU A 241 -13.19 22.15 0.89
N LEU A 242 -13.64 21.19 1.69
CA LEU A 242 -12.95 19.93 1.90
C LEU A 242 -12.86 19.10 0.60
N GLN A 243 -13.96 19.02 -0.16
CA GLN A 243 -13.97 18.34 -1.47
C GLN A 243 -13.05 18.99 -2.49
N SER A 244 -12.96 20.32 -2.51
CA SER A 244 -12.05 21.06 -3.39
C SER A 244 -10.57 20.80 -3.07
N ASN A 245 -10.27 20.35 -1.85
CA ASN A 245 -8.93 19.94 -1.41
C ASN A 245 -8.75 18.40 -1.43
N GLY A 246 -9.62 17.66 -2.12
CA GLY A 246 -9.49 16.22 -2.30
C GLY A 246 -9.90 15.38 -1.08
N LEU A 247 -10.56 15.98 -0.08
CA LEU A 247 -10.99 15.31 1.15
C LEU A 247 -12.49 14.99 1.08
N VAL A 248 -12.86 13.74 1.42
CA VAL A 248 -14.27 13.29 1.43
C VAL A 248 -14.58 12.64 2.78
N PHE A 249 -15.49 13.24 3.55
CA PHE A 249 -16.10 12.60 4.72
C PHE A 249 -17.30 11.73 4.32
N ASN A 250 -17.54 10.69 5.11
CA ASN A 250 -18.61 9.72 4.87
C ASN A 250 -19.99 10.41 4.96
N ARG A 251 -20.88 10.19 3.98
CA ARG A 251 -22.19 10.88 3.82
C ARG A 251 -23.28 10.43 4.82
N ALA A 252 -22.95 10.22 6.08
CA ALA A 252 -23.90 9.72 7.08
C ALA A 252 -24.29 10.78 8.11
N GLY A 253 -25.20 11.69 7.72
CA GLY A 253 -26.07 12.41 8.67
C GLY A 253 -25.63 13.82 9.06
N GLY A 254 -26.40 14.81 8.61
CA GLY A 254 -26.42 16.17 9.15
C GLY A 254 -27.54 16.96 8.49
N SER A 255 -28.48 17.48 9.28
CA SER A 255 -29.49 18.44 8.83
C SER A 255 -28.92 19.86 8.84
N ASP A 256 -29.23 20.65 7.82
CA ASP A 256 -28.83 22.05 7.69
C ASP A 256 -29.48 22.92 8.80
N GLY A 257 -28.69 23.48 9.72
CA GLY A 257 -29.16 24.49 10.66
C GLY A 257 -28.07 25.05 11.59
N LEU A 258 -27.91 26.37 11.60
CA LEU A 258 -27.17 27.12 12.62
C LEU A 258 -28.00 27.18 13.91
N THR A 259 -27.47 26.72 15.05
CA THR A 259 -28.06 26.96 16.37
C THR A 259 -27.67 28.37 16.84
N GLN A 260 -28.61 29.32 16.75
CA GLN A 260 -28.44 30.63 17.40
C GLN A 260 -28.58 30.47 18.92
N GLY A 261 -27.46 30.25 19.61
CA GLY A 261 -27.45 30.08 21.07
C GLY A 261 -26.26 30.67 21.83
N SER A 262 -25.15 31.04 21.18
CA SER A 262 -23.99 31.65 21.87
C SER A 262 -23.30 32.73 21.04
N PRO A 263 -22.61 33.70 21.67
CA PRO A 263 -22.15 34.93 21.02
C PRO A 263 -20.97 34.76 20.04
N ALA A 264 -20.54 33.52 19.77
CA ALA A 264 -19.56 33.17 18.74
C ALA A 264 -20.26 32.30 17.69
N VAL A 265 -20.10 32.63 16.40
CA VAL A 265 -20.59 31.81 15.29
C VAL A 265 -19.77 30.51 15.27
N SER A 266 -20.34 29.42 15.76
CA SER A 266 -19.76 28.07 15.69
C SER A 266 -20.36 27.32 14.50
N LEU A 267 -19.54 26.50 13.84
CA LEU A 267 -19.93 25.68 12.69
C LEU A 267 -19.64 24.22 13.06
N GLU A 268 -20.67 23.48 13.42
CA GLU A 268 -20.50 22.13 13.96
C GLU A 268 -20.46 21.09 12.83
N GLN A 269 -19.34 20.37 12.73
CA GLN A 269 -19.25 19.18 11.88
C GLN A 269 -18.87 17.98 12.74
N SER A 270 -19.84 17.11 13.02
CA SER A 270 -19.64 15.84 13.71
C SER A 270 -19.72 14.70 12.71
N SER A 271 -19.06 13.58 12.98
CA SER A 271 -19.24 12.36 12.18
C SER A 271 -20.64 11.75 12.33
N THR A 272 -21.44 12.25 13.28
CA THR A 272 -22.86 11.97 13.57
C THR A 272 -23.27 12.88 14.74
N MET A 273 -24.43 13.55 14.65
CA MET A 273 -24.88 14.61 15.58
C MET A 273 -24.70 14.30 17.07
N ALA A 274 -24.28 15.28 17.86
CA ALA A 274 -24.30 15.20 19.32
C ALA A 274 -24.61 16.58 19.94
N ASP A 275 -25.88 17.00 19.86
CA ASP A 275 -26.45 17.81 20.93
C ASP A 275 -26.82 16.88 22.10
N GLU A 276 -26.66 17.37 23.33
CA GLU A 276 -27.23 16.79 24.55
C GLU A 276 -28.75 17.03 24.52
N VAL A 277 -29.56 16.00 24.27
CA VAL A 277 -31.02 16.14 24.18
C VAL A 277 -31.69 15.48 25.37
N PRO A 278 -32.55 16.19 26.12
CA PRO A 278 -33.40 15.56 27.12
C PRO A 278 -34.35 14.57 26.45
N HIS A 279 -34.20 13.29 26.79
CA HIS A 279 -35.00 12.21 26.25
C HIS A 279 -35.75 11.46 27.35
N ARG A 280 -37.05 11.25 27.11
CA ARG A 280 -37.93 10.54 28.03
C ARG A 280 -38.06 9.08 27.63
N PHE A 281 -37.44 8.19 28.41
CA PHE A 281 -37.47 6.75 28.18
C PHE A 281 -38.85 6.16 28.49
N GLY A 282 -39.18 5.00 27.91
CA GLY A 282 -40.46 4.28 28.12
C GLY A 282 -40.76 3.89 29.58
N CYS A 283 -39.78 4.01 30.49
CA CYS A 283 -39.94 3.89 31.93
C CYS A 283 -40.41 5.18 32.63
N GLY A 284 -40.58 6.28 31.90
CA GLY A 284 -41.09 7.57 32.38
C GLY A 284 -40.03 8.57 32.86
N ARG A 285 -38.75 8.18 32.97
CA ARG A 285 -37.62 9.05 33.33
C ARG A 285 -37.12 9.86 32.15
N GLU A 286 -36.75 11.11 32.41
CA GLU A 286 -36.25 12.06 31.42
C GLU A 286 -34.78 12.35 31.73
N GLU A 287 -33.88 11.98 30.83
CA GLU A 287 -32.43 12.11 31.01
C GLU A 287 -31.80 12.72 29.76
N VAL A 288 -30.72 13.47 29.95
CA VAL A 288 -29.97 14.10 28.87
C VAL A 288 -29.00 13.09 28.27
N VAL A 289 -29.20 12.75 27.00
CA VAL A 289 -28.39 11.75 26.29
C VAL A 289 -27.83 12.31 24.98
N PRO A 290 -26.70 11.78 24.48
CA PRO A 290 -26.14 12.24 23.21
C PRO A 290 -27.09 11.92 22.04
N CYS A 291 -27.28 12.86 21.09
CA CYS A 291 -28.08 12.60 19.88
C CYS A 291 -27.65 11.36 19.08
N SER A 292 -26.36 11.00 19.08
CA SER A 292 -25.86 9.78 18.44
C SER A 292 -26.48 8.50 19.01
N PHE A 293 -26.86 8.53 20.29
CA PHE A 293 -27.59 7.46 20.96
C PHE A 293 -29.07 7.39 20.49
N LEU A 294 -29.68 8.52 20.12
CA LEU A 294 -31.03 8.60 19.58
C LEU A 294 -31.10 8.27 18.08
N GLU A 295 -30.12 8.71 17.27
CA GLU A 295 -29.99 8.31 15.86
C GLU A 295 -29.88 6.78 15.72
N LEU A 296 -29.17 6.14 16.65
CA LEU A 296 -29.06 4.68 16.74
C LEU A 296 -30.43 4.02 16.97
N ILE A 297 -31.24 4.58 17.89
CA ILE A 297 -32.60 4.10 18.18
C ILE A 297 -33.55 4.35 17.00
N GLN A 298 -33.35 5.44 16.25
CA GLN A 298 -34.22 5.85 15.14
C GLN A 298 -33.89 5.18 13.80
N ARG A 299 -32.63 4.82 13.52
CA ARG A 299 -32.21 4.20 12.26
C ARG A 299 -32.61 2.74 12.09
N HIS A 300 -33.08 2.07 13.14
CA HIS A 300 -33.49 0.65 13.08
C HIS A 300 -35.00 0.51 13.30
N ALA A 301 -35.70 0.05 12.27
CA ALA A 301 -37.12 0.28 12.00
C ALA A 301 -38.14 -0.38 12.96
N GLY A 302 -37.69 -1.04 14.03
CA GLY A 302 -38.54 -1.70 15.03
C GLY A 302 -39.02 -0.82 16.20
N PHE A 303 -38.44 0.37 16.39
CA PHE A 303 -38.57 1.14 17.64
C PHE A 303 -39.79 2.09 17.75
N ARG A 304 -40.83 1.92 16.92
CA ARG A 304 -42.03 2.77 16.98
C ARG A 304 -42.91 2.57 18.23
N GLY A 305 -42.76 1.46 18.95
CA GLY A 305 -43.60 1.14 20.12
C GLY A 305 -43.10 1.69 21.47
N PHE A 306 -41.84 2.11 21.56
CA PHE A 306 -41.22 2.60 22.80
C PHE A 306 -41.30 4.13 22.95
N LEU A 307 -41.52 4.84 21.84
CA LEU A 307 -41.74 6.27 21.80
C LEU A 307 -43.21 6.54 22.10
N GLY A 308 -43.52 6.88 23.36
CA GLY A 308 -44.87 7.18 23.79
C GLY A 308 -45.56 8.19 22.86
N GLN A 309 -46.79 7.87 22.44
CA GLN A 309 -47.72 8.84 21.87
C GLN A 309 -47.97 9.90 22.95
N ASN A 310 -47.35 11.07 22.86
CA ASN A 310 -47.87 12.38 23.31
C ASN A 310 -46.74 13.42 23.38
N ALA A 311 -46.51 14.11 22.27
CA ALA A 311 -45.95 15.46 22.26
C ALA A 311 -46.50 16.21 21.03
N LYS A 312 -47.80 16.54 21.07
CA LYS A 312 -48.39 17.58 20.23
C LYS A 312 -48.60 18.81 21.09
N GLY A 313 -47.99 19.92 20.68
CA GLY A 313 -48.32 21.28 21.09
C GLY A 313 -47.10 22.05 21.59
N GLN A 314 -46.88 23.31 21.22
CA GLN A 314 -47.64 24.26 20.41
C GLN A 314 -46.65 25.34 19.93
N ASP A 315 -47.03 26.02 18.86
CA ASP A 315 -46.36 27.14 18.18
C ASP A 315 -45.31 26.73 17.15
N GLY A 316 -45.62 27.06 15.90
CA GLY A 316 -44.98 26.48 14.75
C GLY A 316 -44.17 27.48 13.96
N GLU A 317 -43.11 26.96 13.37
CA GLU A 317 -42.81 27.07 11.95
C GLU A 317 -41.98 25.84 11.58
N VAL A 318 -42.63 24.88 10.92
CA VAL A 318 -41.91 23.91 10.09
C VAL A 318 -42.56 24.01 8.71
N PRO A 319 -41.93 24.77 7.79
CA PRO A 319 -42.01 24.39 6.39
C PRO A 319 -40.64 24.62 5.70
N GLY A 320 -40.08 23.62 5.04
CA GLY A 320 -40.41 23.51 3.63
C GLY A 320 -39.63 22.40 2.95
N THR A 321 -40.29 21.27 2.82
CA THR A 321 -40.02 20.20 1.86
C THR A 321 -40.21 20.75 0.44
N ILE A 322 -39.19 20.72 -0.42
CA ILE A 322 -39.36 20.76 -1.89
C ILE A 322 -38.38 19.80 -2.58
N PHE A 323 -38.95 18.73 -3.12
CA PHE A 323 -38.65 18.01 -4.36
C PHE A 323 -37.30 18.24 -5.05
N TRP A 324 -36.59 17.16 -5.38
CA TRP A 324 -36.53 16.61 -6.75
C TRP A 324 -36.11 15.13 -6.76
N GLN A 325 -36.63 14.43 -7.77
CA GLN A 325 -36.44 13.01 -8.10
C GLN A 325 -34.94 12.70 -8.30
N ILE A 326 -34.42 11.50 -8.02
CA ILE A 326 -34.60 10.28 -8.82
C ILE A 326 -34.43 9.03 -7.93
N ARG A 327 -35.53 8.27 -7.84
CA ARG A 327 -35.69 6.82 -7.55
C ARG A 327 -34.85 6.16 -6.44
N PRO A 328 -35.45 5.96 -5.25
CA PRO A 328 -35.36 4.68 -4.56
C PRO A 328 -36.47 3.76 -5.08
N LEU A 329 -36.12 2.50 -5.37
CA LEU A 329 -37.11 1.43 -5.35
C LEU A 329 -37.56 1.27 -3.90
N GLN A 330 -38.74 1.81 -3.60
CA GLN A 330 -39.53 1.42 -2.45
C GLN A 330 -39.88 -0.07 -2.55
N ILE A 331 -39.58 -0.81 -1.49
CA ILE A 331 -40.62 -1.64 -0.88
C ILE A 331 -41.08 -0.86 0.35
N PHE A 332 -42.39 -0.60 0.38
CA PHE A 332 -43.14 -0.01 1.49
C PHE A 332 -43.09 -0.86 2.77
N PRO A 333 -43.19 -0.23 3.96
CA PRO A 333 -43.66 -0.89 5.17
C PRO A 333 -45.18 -0.65 5.40
N LEU A 334 -45.82 -1.64 6.04
CA LEU A 334 -47.01 -1.56 6.89
C LEU A 334 -48.40 -1.18 6.28
N GLN A 335 -49.16 -2.22 5.95
CA GLN A 335 -50.49 -2.43 6.55
C GLN A 335 -50.59 -3.89 7.03
N GLN A 336 -50.10 -4.15 8.25
CA GLN A 336 -50.47 -5.35 9.01
C GLN A 336 -50.81 -4.94 10.44
N PHE A 337 -52.03 -4.42 10.59
CA PHE A 337 -52.85 -4.66 11.77
C PHE A 337 -54.30 -4.86 11.30
N TRP A 338 -54.49 -5.83 10.40
CA TRP A 338 -55.78 -6.46 10.06
C TRP A 338 -55.60 -7.86 9.41
N LEU A 339 -54.43 -8.49 9.58
CA LEU A 339 -54.04 -9.69 8.82
C LEU A 339 -53.42 -10.83 9.66
N THR A 340 -53.56 -10.79 10.98
CA THR A 340 -53.42 -11.96 11.86
C THR A 340 -54.66 -12.87 11.85
N PHE A 341 -55.66 -12.56 11.02
CA PHE A 341 -56.90 -13.35 10.87
C PHE A 341 -57.03 -14.09 9.52
N ILE A 342 -56.12 -13.87 8.57
CA ILE A 342 -56.17 -14.52 7.23
C ILE A 342 -54.95 -15.43 6.95
N HIS A 343 -53.90 -15.40 7.78
CA HIS A 343 -52.73 -16.28 7.60
C HIS A 343 -52.97 -17.75 7.99
N THR A 344 -54.14 -18.08 8.53
CA THR A 344 -54.61 -19.46 8.79
C THR A 344 -55.54 -20.00 7.69
N GLN A 345 -55.92 -19.18 6.70
CA GLN A 345 -56.83 -19.58 5.61
C GLN A 345 -56.15 -19.68 4.22
N ILE A 346 -54.94 -19.15 4.04
CA ILE A 346 -54.15 -19.33 2.79
C ILE A 346 -53.08 -20.42 2.95
N ARG A 347 -53.31 -21.40 3.84
CA ARG A 347 -52.80 -22.77 3.65
C ARG A 347 -53.79 -23.65 2.87
N HIS A 348 -54.99 -23.14 2.56
CA HIS A 348 -56.02 -23.88 1.85
C HIS A 348 -56.27 -23.44 0.40
N ALA A 349 -55.48 -22.54 -0.18
CA ALA A 349 -55.68 -22.06 -1.55
C ALA A 349 -54.38 -21.92 -2.37
N SER A 350 -53.53 -22.94 -2.32
CA SER A 350 -52.67 -23.35 -3.46
C SER A 350 -52.22 -24.79 -3.24
N PHE A 351 -53.21 -25.62 -2.92
CA PHE A 351 -53.14 -27.07 -3.02
C PHE A 351 -53.66 -27.45 -4.40
N ALA A 352 -52.91 -27.14 -5.45
CA ALA A 352 -53.19 -27.56 -6.83
C ALA A 352 -51.97 -27.44 -7.77
N MET A 353 -50.76 -27.75 -7.30
CA MET A 353 -49.67 -28.22 -8.18
C MET A 353 -48.94 -29.35 -7.44
N SER A 354 -49.34 -30.58 -7.70
CA SER A 354 -48.72 -31.78 -7.15
C SER A 354 -47.34 -32.03 -7.77
N GLY A 355 -46.29 -31.99 -6.95
CA GLY A 355 -44.93 -32.46 -7.24
C GLY A 355 -43.84 -31.45 -6.90
N SER A 356 -43.20 -31.59 -5.72
CA SER A 356 -41.99 -30.83 -5.35
C SER A 356 -40.81 -31.25 -6.23
N ALA A 357 -40.37 -30.37 -7.12
CA ALA A 357 -39.10 -30.50 -7.82
C ALA A 357 -38.11 -29.50 -7.22
N ASP A 358 -37.03 -29.98 -6.61
CA ASP A 358 -35.94 -29.14 -6.15
C ASP A 358 -35.12 -28.68 -7.37
N PHE A 359 -34.91 -27.37 -7.52
CA PHE A 359 -34.18 -26.75 -8.63
C PHE A 359 -32.74 -26.42 -8.23
N THR A 360 -31.82 -26.38 -9.20
CA THR A 360 -30.53 -25.70 -9.01
C THR A 360 -30.75 -24.18 -8.89
N GLU A 361 -29.83 -23.46 -8.23
CA GLU A 361 -29.94 -22.01 -8.04
C GLU A 361 -30.05 -21.26 -9.38
N MET A 362 -29.26 -21.70 -10.37
CA MET A 362 -29.27 -21.14 -11.72
C MET A 362 -30.60 -21.40 -12.45
N THR A 363 -31.15 -22.61 -12.35
CA THR A 363 -32.48 -22.91 -12.90
C THR A 363 -33.57 -22.06 -12.26
N GLY A 364 -33.52 -21.92 -10.93
CA GLY A 364 -34.44 -21.05 -10.19
C GLY A 364 -34.32 -19.57 -10.59
N LYS A 365 -33.10 -19.10 -10.82
CA LYS A 365 -32.83 -17.72 -11.30
C LYS A 365 -33.40 -17.49 -12.69
N VAL A 366 -33.17 -18.40 -13.64
CA VAL A 366 -33.68 -18.28 -15.02
C VAL A 366 -35.20 -18.27 -15.06
N ILE A 367 -35.87 -19.09 -14.25
CA ILE A 367 -37.35 -19.07 -14.16
C ILE A 367 -37.84 -17.71 -13.61
N LYS A 368 -37.16 -17.15 -12.60
CA LYS A 368 -37.48 -15.82 -12.05
C LYS A 368 -37.27 -14.70 -13.08
N ASP A 369 -36.17 -14.75 -13.83
CA ASP A 369 -35.87 -13.75 -14.86
C ASP A 369 -36.84 -13.88 -16.06
N ALA A 370 -37.27 -15.09 -16.42
CA ALA A 370 -38.32 -15.30 -17.41
C ALA A 370 -39.67 -14.75 -16.97
N ALA A 371 -40.01 -14.89 -15.68
CA ALA A 371 -41.20 -14.27 -15.10
C ALA A 371 -41.10 -12.73 -15.11
N ARG A 372 -39.92 -12.17 -14.84
CA ARG A 372 -39.67 -10.72 -14.97
C ARG A 372 -39.86 -10.24 -16.41
N LEU A 373 -39.31 -10.97 -17.38
CA LEU A 373 -39.46 -10.67 -18.81
C LEU A 373 -40.94 -10.67 -19.25
N ALA A 374 -41.72 -11.64 -18.76
CA ALA A 374 -43.16 -11.68 -19.02
C ALA A 374 -43.90 -10.47 -18.41
N LYS A 375 -43.53 -10.04 -17.19
CA LYS A 375 -44.08 -8.81 -16.55
C LYS A 375 -43.74 -7.55 -17.33
N GLU A 376 -42.47 -7.41 -17.76
CA GLU A 376 -42.00 -6.23 -18.52
C GLU A 376 -42.73 -6.07 -19.85
N LYS A 377 -43.07 -7.19 -20.51
CA LYS A 377 -43.83 -7.20 -21.76
C LYS A 377 -45.35 -7.15 -21.56
N GLY A 378 -45.83 -7.17 -20.32
CA GLY A 378 -47.26 -7.15 -19.99
C GLY A 378 -48.00 -8.42 -20.37
N HIS A 379 -47.32 -9.55 -20.53
CA HIS A 379 -47.94 -10.82 -20.94
C HIS A 379 -48.80 -11.41 -19.81
N LEU A 380 -49.86 -12.14 -20.18
CA LEU A 380 -50.83 -12.72 -19.23
C LEU A 380 -50.36 -14.00 -18.54
N GLN A 381 -49.45 -14.75 -19.16
CA GLN A 381 -49.04 -16.09 -18.72
C GLN A 381 -47.54 -16.32 -18.96
N LEU A 382 -46.92 -17.16 -18.14
CA LEU A 382 -45.55 -17.62 -18.34
C LEU A 382 -45.53 -18.76 -19.36
N ASP A 383 -44.80 -18.56 -20.45
CA ASP A 383 -44.65 -19.49 -21.58
C ASP A 383 -43.18 -19.95 -21.74
N PRO A 384 -42.90 -21.19 -22.23
CA PRO A 384 -41.54 -21.67 -22.52
C PRO A 384 -40.65 -20.71 -23.32
N ALA A 385 -41.25 -19.92 -24.23
CA ALA A 385 -40.53 -18.94 -25.04
C ALA A 385 -39.83 -17.87 -24.19
N HIS A 386 -40.37 -17.51 -23.01
CA HIS A 386 -39.73 -16.55 -22.11
C HIS A 386 -38.44 -17.10 -21.53
N ILE A 387 -38.47 -18.36 -21.08
CA ILE A 387 -37.28 -19.04 -20.55
C ILE A 387 -36.23 -19.20 -21.63
N PHE A 388 -36.63 -19.67 -22.81
CA PHE A 388 -35.72 -19.83 -23.94
C PHE A 388 -35.08 -18.51 -24.34
N THR A 389 -35.84 -17.41 -24.35
CA THR A 389 -35.30 -16.07 -24.66
C THR A 389 -34.29 -15.60 -23.62
N VAL A 390 -34.55 -15.84 -22.33
CA VAL A 390 -33.59 -15.50 -21.25
C VAL A 390 -32.29 -16.29 -21.41
N LEU A 391 -32.38 -17.60 -21.68
CA LEU A 391 -31.22 -18.46 -21.90
C LEU A 391 -30.38 -18.02 -23.10
N VAL A 392 -31.03 -17.64 -24.20
CA VAL A 392 -30.34 -17.18 -25.41
C VAL A 392 -29.68 -15.81 -25.21
N LYS A 393 -30.35 -14.89 -24.50
CA LYS A 393 -29.83 -13.53 -24.26
C LYS A 393 -28.68 -13.53 -23.26
N ASP A 394 -28.66 -14.48 -22.32
CA ASP A 394 -27.54 -14.66 -21.42
C ASP A 394 -26.38 -15.37 -22.11
N LYS A 395 -25.49 -14.58 -22.72
CA LYS A 395 -24.27 -15.05 -23.40
C LYS A 395 -23.33 -15.85 -22.49
N THR A 396 -23.46 -15.72 -21.17
CA THR A 396 -22.62 -16.44 -20.21
C THR A 396 -23.19 -17.82 -19.86
N SER A 397 -24.46 -18.07 -20.15
CA SER A 397 -25.13 -19.32 -19.85
C SER A 397 -24.60 -20.49 -20.69
N LEU A 398 -24.53 -21.67 -20.09
CA LEU A 398 -24.06 -22.91 -20.74
C LEU A 398 -24.86 -23.24 -22.03
N PRO A 399 -26.19 -23.07 -22.11
CA PRO A 399 -26.94 -23.23 -23.35
C PRO A 399 -26.55 -22.23 -24.45
N ALA A 400 -26.25 -20.98 -24.11
CA ALA A 400 -25.78 -19.99 -25.08
C ALA A 400 -24.38 -20.31 -25.60
N GLN A 401 -23.50 -20.86 -24.76
CA GLN A 401 -22.17 -21.33 -25.17
C GLN A 401 -22.24 -22.54 -26.10
N VAL A 402 -23.18 -23.47 -25.86
CA VAL A 402 -23.40 -24.61 -26.79
C VAL A 402 -23.99 -24.14 -28.11
N LEU A 403 -24.91 -23.17 -28.08
CA LEU A 403 -25.43 -22.54 -29.30
C LEU A 403 -24.32 -21.83 -30.08
N SER A 404 -23.38 -21.14 -29.43
CA SER A 404 -22.28 -20.44 -30.13
C SER A 404 -21.21 -21.38 -30.72
N ARG A 405 -21.04 -22.59 -30.17
CA ARG A 405 -20.15 -23.63 -30.73
C ARG A 405 -20.68 -24.23 -32.03
N LEU A 406 -21.97 -24.13 -32.29
CA LEU A 406 -22.60 -24.63 -33.51
C LEU A 406 -22.73 -23.50 -34.53
N ASN A 407 -22.55 -23.80 -35.82
CA ASN A 407 -22.52 -22.82 -36.92
C ASN A 407 -23.92 -22.26 -37.29
N GLY A 408 -24.76 -21.91 -36.31
CA GLY A 408 -26.06 -21.29 -36.55
C GLY A 408 -26.04 -19.76 -36.45
N ASP A 409 -27.06 -19.10 -37.01
CA ASP A 409 -27.19 -17.64 -36.98
C ASP A 409 -27.79 -17.18 -35.65
N SER A 410 -26.92 -16.74 -34.74
CA SER A 410 -27.32 -16.21 -33.43
C SER A 410 -28.20 -14.95 -33.51
N MET A 411 -28.03 -14.12 -34.55
CA MET A 411 -28.80 -12.89 -34.71
C MET A 411 -30.23 -13.21 -35.19
N GLU A 412 -30.37 -14.17 -36.11
CA GLU A 412 -31.69 -14.65 -36.56
C GLU A 412 -32.44 -15.37 -35.44
N LEU A 413 -31.72 -16.11 -34.58
CA LEU A 413 -32.30 -16.80 -33.43
C LEU A 413 -32.91 -15.81 -32.41
N VAL A 414 -32.21 -14.73 -32.07
CA VAL A 414 -32.73 -13.67 -31.18
C VAL A 414 -33.94 -12.97 -31.81
N LYS A 415 -33.89 -12.65 -33.10
CA LYS A 415 -35.03 -12.06 -33.83
C LYS A 415 -36.23 -13.01 -33.88
N GLY A 416 -36.01 -14.31 -33.99
CA GLY A 416 -37.04 -15.34 -33.91
C GLY A 416 -37.74 -15.35 -32.55
N CYS A 417 -36.98 -15.30 -31.46
CA CYS A 417 -37.52 -15.20 -30.11
C CYS A 417 -38.35 -13.91 -29.90
N GLU A 418 -37.88 -12.77 -30.38
CA GLU A 418 -38.59 -11.49 -30.23
C GLU A 418 -39.89 -11.44 -31.03
N ARG A 419 -39.92 -12.04 -32.24
CA ARG A 419 -41.15 -12.21 -33.03
C ARG A 419 -42.17 -13.08 -32.29
N LEU A 420 -41.73 -14.19 -31.70
CA LEU A 420 -42.60 -15.10 -30.96
C LEU A 420 -43.17 -14.41 -29.71
N LEU A 421 -42.35 -13.71 -28.93
CA LEU A 421 -42.81 -12.95 -27.78
C LEU A 421 -43.77 -11.81 -28.17
N GLY A 422 -43.54 -11.14 -29.30
CA GLY A 422 -44.43 -10.08 -29.79
C GLY A 422 -45.81 -10.57 -30.25
N SER A 423 -46.00 -11.88 -30.44
CA SER A 423 -47.29 -12.48 -30.81
C SER A 423 -48.20 -12.73 -29.61
N PHE A 424 -47.68 -12.64 -28.39
CA PHE A 424 -48.45 -12.90 -27.17
C PHE A 424 -49.34 -11.71 -26.80
N SER A 425 -50.48 -12.02 -26.17
CA SER A 425 -51.40 -11.00 -25.69
C SER A 425 -50.81 -10.24 -24.51
N SER A 426 -50.80 -8.90 -24.61
CA SER A 426 -50.28 -7.98 -23.59
C SER A 426 -51.39 -7.12 -22.97
N GLN A 427 -51.30 -6.83 -21.67
CA GLN A 427 -52.18 -5.91 -20.95
C GLN A 427 -51.40 -4.84 -20.16
N SER A 428 -52.05 -3.70 -19.87
CA SER A 428 -51.51 -2.62 -19.05
C SER A 428 -52.56 -2.13 -18.03
N PRO A 429 -52.28 -2.15 -16.71
CA PRO A 429 -51.04 -2.62 -16.06
C PRO A 429 -50.87 -4.15 -16.13
N ALA A 430 -49.63 -4.62 -15.99
CA ALA A 430 -49.29 -6.04 -16.00
C ALA A 430 -49.96 -6.79 -14.83
N PRO A 431 -50.33 -8.08 -14.98
CA PRO A 431 -50.93 -8.86 -13.91
C PRO A 431 -49.95 -9.08 -12.75
N GLU A 432 -50.44 -9.01 -11.50
CA GLU A 432 -49.62 -9.29 -10.31
C GLU A 432 -49.13 -10.75 -10.29
N ASP A 433 -50.02 -11.68 -10.63
CA ASP A 433 -49.75 -13.11 -10.73
C ASP A 433 -49.64 -13.57 -12.19
N LEU A 434 -48.56 -14.29 -12.49
CA LEU A 434 -48.25 -14.85 -13.81
C LEU A 434 -48.32 -16.38 -13.75
N PRO A 435 -49.49 -16.98 -14.00
CA PRO A 435 -49.60 -18.42 -14.02
C PRO A 435 -48.86 -19.02 -15.23
N PRO A 436 -48.22 -20.19 -15.07
CA PRO A 436 -47.64 -20.92 -16.20
C PRO A 436 -48.75 -21.46 -17.10
N ASN A 437 -48.58 -21.32 -18.41
CA ASN A 437 -49.52 -21.88 -19.38
C ASN A 437 -49.34 -23.40 -19.54
N ASN A 438 -50.21 -24.04 -20.32
CA ASN A 438 -50.17 -25.51 -20.50
C ASN A 438 -48.87 -25.98 -21.16
N ALA A 439 -48.29 -25.21 -22.08
CA ALA A 439 -47.00 -25.53 -22.70
C ALA A 439 -45.86 -25.51 -21.67
N MET A 440 -45.87 -24.52 -20.78
CA MET A 440 -44.91 -24.38 -19.68
C MET A 440 -45.00 -25.54 -18.68
N ARG A 441 -46.22 -25.94 -18.30
CA ARG A 441 -46.44 -27.11 -17.45
C ARG A 441 -45.93 -28.40 -18.10
N THR A 442 -46.11 -28.53 -19.41
CA THR A 442 -45.62 -29.69 -20.17
C THR A 442 -44.09 -29.71 -20.21
N ALA A 443 -43.44 -28.58 -20.50
CA ALA A 443 -41.99 -28.46 -20.51
C ALA A 443 -41.36 -28.78 -19.14
N LEU A 444 -41.94 -28.29 -18.04
CA LEU A 444 -41.48 -28.63 -16.69
C LEU A 444 -41.65 -30.12 -16.37
N SER A 445 -42.77 -30.74 -16.77
CA SER A 445 -42.98 -32.17 -16.59
C SER A 445 -42.00 -33.02 -17.40
N GLU A 446 -41.60 -32.56 -18.59
CA GLU A 446 -40.58 -33.22 -19.40
C GLU A 446 -39.17 -33.07 -18.80
N ALA A 447 -38.84 -31.88 -18.30
CA ALA A 447 -37.58 -31.64 -17.59
C ALA A 447 -37.46 -32.56 -16.35
N GLU A 448 -38.56 -32.74 -15.61
CA GLU A 448 -38.62 -33.66 -14.46
C GLU A 448 -38.42 -35.13 -14.87
N LYS A 449 -38.90 -35.54 -16.06
CA LYS A 449 -38.63 -36.88 -16.60
C LYS A 449 -37.15 -37.04 -16.97
N LEU A 450 -36.55 -36.02 -17.58
CA LEU A 450 -35.13 -36.01 -17.93
C LEU A 450 -34.24 -36.09 -16.67
N ARG A 451 -34.54 -35.30 -15.63
CA ARG A 451 -33.85 -35.39 -14.32
C ARG A 451 -33.84 -36.83 -13.78
N LYS A 452 -35.00 -37.51 -13.82
CA LYS A 452 -35.12 -38.90 -13.35
C LYS A 452 -34.37 -39.91 -14.23
N GLN A 453 -34.28 -39.66 -15.54
CA GLN A 453 -33.53 -40.51 -16.47
C GLN A 453 -32.02 -40.36 -16.28
N SER A 454 -31.55 -39.13 -16.07
CA SER A 454 -30.15 -38.80 -15.79
C SER A 454 -29.72 -39.17 -14.36
N GLY A 455 -30.70 -39.35 -13.46
CA GLY A 455 -30.49 -39.74 -12.08
C GLY A 455 -29.94 -38.62 -11.21
N ASP A 456 -30.31 -37.36 -11.50
CA ASP A 456 -29.89 -36.19 -10.71
C ASP A 456 -30.81 -35.94 -9.52
N SER A 457 -30.22 -35.37 -8.48
CA SER A 457 -30.92 -34.97 -7.27
C SER A 457 -31.69 -33.65 -7.47
N TYR A 458 -31.16 -32.72 -8.26
CA TYR A 458 -31.76 -31.40 -8.55
C TYR A 458 -32.08 -31.24 -10.05
N LEU A 459 -33.15 -30.51 -10.39
CA LEU A 459 -33.49 -30.22 -11.78
C LEU A 459 -32.50 -29.17 -12.32
N SER A 460 -31.67 -29.62 -13.26
CA SER A 460 -30.56 -28.84 -13.81
C SER A 460 -31.00 -27.92 -14.96
N LEU A 461 -30.17 -26.92 -15.24
CA LEU A 461 -30.37 -26.02 -16.38
C LEU A 461 -30.31 -26.79 -17.72
N THR A 462 -29.50 -27.86 -17.76
CA THR A 462 -29.38 -28.72 -18.95
C THR A 462 -30.66 -29.52 -19.21
N ASP A 463 -31.29 -30.08 -18.16
CA ASP A 463 -32.54 -30.83 -18.29
C ASP A 463 -33.69 -29.90 -18.73
N LEU A 464 -33.75 -28.69 -18.15
CA LEU A 464 -34.71 -27.68 -18.56
C LEU A 464 -34.52 -27.28 -20.02
N PHE A 465 -33.28 -27.04 -20.45
CA PHE A 465 -32.98 -26.67 -21.83
C PHE A 465 -33.37 -27.78 -22.82
N LEU A 466 -33.01 -29.03 -22.54
CA LEU A 466 -33.37 -30.19 -23.37
C LEU A 466 -34.90 -30.37 -23.47
N ALA A 467 -35.64 -30.08 -22.41
CA ALA A 467 -37.11 -30.08 -22.44
C ALA A 467 -37.69 -28.96 -23.31
N LEU A 468 -37.07 -27.77 -23.30
CA LEU A 468 -37.48 -26.65 -24.16
C LEU A 468 -37.28 -26.95 -25.65
N LEU A 469 -36.21 -27.67 -26.03
CA LEU A 469 -35.94 -28.07 -27.42
C LEU A 469 -37.05 -28.94 -28.03
N LYS A 470 -37.86 -29.60 -27.20
CA LYS A 470 -38.98 -30.45 -27.64
C LYS A 470 -40.25 -29.66 -27.97
N GLN A 471 -40.33 -28.39 -27.56
CA GLN A 471 -41.49 -27.54 -27.81
C GLN A 471 -41.51 -27.08 -29.27
N LYS A 472 -42.67 -27.25 -29.94
CA LYS A 472 -42.83 -26.91 -31.38
C LYS A 472 -42.39 -25.48 -31.75
N PRO A 473 -42.77 -24.41 -31.00
CA PRO A 473 -42.39 -23.04 -31.36
C PRO A 473 -40.87 -22.81 -31.29
N ILE A 474 -40.19 -23.46 -30.36
CA ILE A 474 -38.74 -23.34 -30.15
C ILE A 474 -37.98 -24.10 -31.24
N LYS A 475 -38.50 -25.28 -31.62
CA LYS A 475 -37.96 -26.10 -32.72
C LYS A 475 -38.02 -25.37 -34.06
N GLU A 476 -39.11 -24.66 -34.34
CA GLU A 476 -39.26 -23.84 -35.55
C GLU A 476 -38.22 -22.71 -35.60
N ILE A 477 -38.04 -21.95 -34.50
CA ILE A 477 -37.03 -20.89 -34.40
C ILE A 477 -35.63 -21.44 -34.62
N LEU A 478 -35.27 -22.53 -33.95
CA LEU A 478 -33.95 -23.16 -34.07
C LEU A 478 -33.66 -23.63 -35.50
N SER A 479 -34.65 -24.24 -36.16
CA SER A 479 -34.51 -24.67 -37.56
C SER A 479 -34.34 -23.49 -38.52
N SER A 480 -35.05 -22.38 -38.28
CA SER A 480 -34.94 -21.15 -39.08
C SER A 480 -33.59 -20.46 -38.94
N ALA A 481 -32.93 -20.63 -37.79
CA ALA A 481 -31.60 -20.10 -37.49
C ALA A 481 -30.46 -21.08 -37.85
N GLY A 482 -30.76 -22.22 -38.50
CA GLY A 482 -29.77 -23.19 -38.98
C GLY A 482 -29.27 -24.19 -37.93
N TYR A 483 -29.90 -24.30 -36.77
CA TYR A 483 -29.51 -25.26 -35.73
C TYR A 483 -30.20 -26.62 -35.89
N SER A 484 -29.41 -27.69 -35.85
CA SER A 484 -29.93 -29.06 -35.76
C SER A 484 -30.17 -29.45 -34.30
N ILE A 485 -31.39 -29.87 -33.97
CA ILE A 485 -31.74 -30.33 -32.62
C ILE A 485 -30.92 -31.54 -32.19
N THR A 486 -30.64 -32.47 -33.10
CA THR A 486 -29.84 -33.67 -32.78
C THR A 486 -28.39 -33.32 -32.45
N GLN A 487 -27.83 -32.28 -33.09
CA GLN A 487 -26.49 -31.78 -32.78
C GLN A 487 -26.48 -31.04 -31.45
N LEU A 488 -27.53 -30.27 -31.13
CA LEU A 488 -27.68 -29.59 -29.84
C LEU A 488 -27.81 -30.58 -28.67
N GLU A 489 -28.62 -31.61 -28.81
CA GLU A 489 -28.76 -32.67 -27.80
C GLU A 489 -27.42 -33.39 -27.56
N LYS A 490 -26.69 -33.69 -28.63
CA LYS A 490 -25.36 -34.31 -28.54
C LYS A 490 -24.34 -33.38 -27.88
N ALA A 491 -24.25 -32.13 -28.32
CA ALA A 491 -23.32 -31.15 -27.77
C ALA A 491 -23.59 -30.85 -26.28
N MET A 492 -24.88 -30.83 -25.88
CA MET A 492 -25.25 -30.69 -24.48
C MET A 492 -24.90 -31.93 -23.66
N GLY A 493 -25.04 -33.12 -24.24
CA GLY A 493 -24.56 -34.38 -23.66
C GLY A 493 -23.04 -34.41 -23.48
N ASP A 494 -22.29 -33.92 -24.47
CA ASP A 494 -20.82 -33.87 -24.43
C ASP A 494 -20.30 -32.89 -23.36
N VAL A 495 -20.94 -31.72 -23.21
CA VAL A 495 -20.59 -30.73 -22.17
C VAL A 495 -20.91 -31.26 -20.77
N ARG A 496 -22.01 -32.01 -20.63
CA ARG A 496 -22.41 -32.62 -19.36
C ARG A 496 -21.57 -33.86 -19.01
N GLY A 497 -21.16 -34.64 -20.01
CA GLY A 497 -20.43 -35.90 -19.84
C GLY A 497 -21.19 -36.90 -18.97
N SER A 498 -20.47 -37.59 -18.07
CA SER A 498 -21.03 -38.56 -17.11
C SER A 498 -21.36 -37.95 -15.73
N ARG A 499 -21.41 -36.62 -15.61
CA ARG A 499 -21.56 -35.93 -14.32
C ARG A 499 -23.02 -35.82 -13.90
N LYS A 500 -23.28 -36.07 -12.62
CA LYS A 500 -24.60 -35.93 -11.98
C LYS A 500 -24.72 -34.60 -11.25
N VAL A 501 -25.92 -34.02 -11.23
CA VAL A 501 -26.21 -32.77 -10.53
C VAL A 501 -26.79 -33.08 -9.15
N ASP A 502 -25.89 -33.25 -8.18
CA ASP A 502 -26.24 -33.65 -6.80
C ASP A 502 -26.18 -32.50 -5.77
N SER A 503 -25.88 -31.27 -6.21
CA SER A 503 -25.89 -30.06 -5.37
C SER A 503 -26.66 -28.92 -6.04
N GLN A 504 -27.13 -27.94 -5.25
CA GLN A 504 -27.85 -26.77 -5.75
C GLN A 504 -27.03 -25.88 -6.70
N THR A 505 -25.70 -25.95 -6.61
CA THR A 505 -24.72 -25.23 -7.45
C THR A 505 -24.06 -26.12 -8.52
N GLY A 506 -24.49 -27.38 -8.68
CA GLY A 506 -23.84 -28.35 -9.55
C GLY A 506 -23.73 -27.91 -11.02
N ASP A 507 -24.64 -27.05 -11.49
CA ASP A 507 -24.61 -26.45 -12.83
C ASP A 507 -23.44 -25.47 -13.06
N GLU A 508 -22.86 -24.89 -12.00
CA GLU A 508 -21.76 -23.92 -12.11
C GLU A 508 -20.37 -24.58 -12.24
N ASN A 509 -20.30 -25.90 -12.01
CA ASN A 509 -19.06 -26.68 -11.94
C ASN A 509 -18.72 -27.41 -13.26
N PHE A 510 -19.49 -27.19 -14.33
CA PHE A 510 -19.12 -27.62 -15.68
C PHE A 510 -17.99 -26.69 -16.21
N GLU A 511 -16.92 -27.27 -16.76
CA GLU A 511 -15.68 -26.57 -17.21
C GLU A 511 -14.89 -25.82 -16.11
N ALA A 512 -14.54 -26.51 -15.03
CA ALA A 512 -13.81 -25.93 -13.90
C ALA A 512 -12.41 -25.43 -14.30
N LEU A 513 -11.72 -26.12 -15.22
CA LEU A 513 -10.39 -25.71 -15.69
C LEU A 513 -10.38 -24.36 -16.42
N ASN A 514 -11.44 -24.04 -17.17
CA ASN A 514 -11.53 -22.76 -17.88
C ASN A 514 -11.93 -21.60 -16.94
N LYS A 515 -12.67 -21.91 -15.87
CA LYS A 515 -13.14 -20.91 -14.89
C LYS A 515 -12.08 -20.56 -13.85
N TYR A 516 -11.32 -21.55 -13.39
CA TYR A 516 -10.34 -21.42 -12.31
C TYR A 516 -8.89 -21.56 -12.77
N GLY A 517 -8.67 -21.70 -14.08
CA GLY A 517 -7.34 -21.86 -14.67
C GLY A 517 -7.18 -21.10 -15.97
N ARG A 518 -5.92 -20.87 -16.33
CA ARG A 518 -5.50 -20.18 -17.55
C ARG A 518 -4.71 -21.15 -18.44
N ASP A 519 -5.14 -21.32 -19.68
CA ASP A 519 -4.48 -22.21 -20.63
C ASP A 519 -3.26 -21.53 -21.29
N LEU A 520 -2.07 -21.90 -20.83
CA LEU A 520 -0.82 -21.33 -21.29
C LEU A 520 -0.47 -21.80 -22.71
N VAL A 521 -0.93 -22.98 -23.14
CA VAL A 521 -0.68 -23.46 -24.51
C VAL A 521 -1.54 -22.66 -25.48
N ALA A 522 -2.80 -22.41 -25.14
CA ALA A 522 -3.67 -21.54 -25.93
C ALA A 522 -3.14 -20.09 -26.01
N ASP A 523 -2.57 -19.57 -24.92
CA ASP A 523 -1.95 -18.24 -24.92
C ASP A 523 -0.64 -18.19 -25.72
N ALA A 524 0.13 -19.27 -25.73
CA ALA A 524 1.29 -19.42 -26.60
C ALA A 524 0.88 -19.46 -28.08
N GLU A 525 -0.17 -20.21 -28.43
CA GLU A 525 -0.75 -20.20 -29.78
C GLU A 525 -1.31 -18.84 -30.18
N ALA A 526 -1.86 -18.07 -29.24
CA ALA A 526 -2.31 -16.71 -29.50
C ALA A 526 -1.16 -15.68 -29.58
N GLY A 527 0.09 -16.10 -29.37
CA GLY A 527 1.26 -15.21 -29.37
C GLY A 527 1.31 -14.24 -28.19
N LYS A 528 0.54 -14.48 -27.12
CA LYS A 528 0.44 -13.56 -25.98
C LYS A 528 1.63 -13.69 -25.01
N LEU A 529 2.22 -14.87 -24.90
CA LEU A 529 3.34 -15.12 -23.96
C LEU A 529 4.64 -14.48 -24.43
N ASP A 530 5.43 -13.97 -23.49
CA ASP A 530 6.75 -13.38 -23.77
C ASP A 530 7.77 -14.45 -24.18
N PRO A 531 8.76 -14.10 -25.04
CA PRO A 531 9.80 -15.03 -25.41
C PRO A 531 10.67 -15.38 -24.21
N VAL A 532 10.89 -16.68 -23.98
CA VAL A 532 11.69 -17.16 -22.86
C VAL A 532 13.14 -17.32 -23.29
N ILE A 533 14.05 -16.58 -22.67
CA ILE A 533 15.45 -16.47 -23.09
C ILE A 533 16.37 -17.01 -21.99
N GLY A 534 17.34 -17.85 -22.36
CA GLY A 534 18.40 -18.29 -21.44
C GLY A 534 17.95 -19.27 -20.35
N ARG A 535 16.79 -19.94 -20.53
CA ARG A 535 16.23 -20.95 -19.60
C ARG A 535 16.06 -22.34 -20.21
N ASP A 536 16.81 -22.65 -21.27
CA ASP A 536 16.65 -23.89 -22.05
C ASP A 536 17.01 -25.16 -21.28
N GLU A 537 17.92 -25.06 -20.30
CA GLU A 537 18.32 -26.20 -19.47
C GLU A 537 17.24 -26.54 -18.44
N GLU A 538 16.67 -25.53 -17.79
CA GLU A 538 15.58 -25.68 -16.83
C GLU A 538 14.31 -26.18 -17.52
N ILE A 539 13.96 -25.64 -18.69
CA ILE A 539 12.80 -26.13 -19.48
C ILE A 539 13.02 -27.59 -19.89
N ARG A 540 14.21 -27.94 -20.43
CA ARG A 540 14.54 -29.34 -20.76
C ARG A 540 14.47 -30.25 -19.54
N ARG A 541 14.91 -29.76 -18.37
CA ARG A 541 14.84 -30.50 -17.12
C ARG A 541 13.38 -30.76 -16.71
N VAL A 542 12.51 -29.76 -16.81
CA VAL A 542 11.06 -29.90 -16.56
C VAL A 542 10.44 -30.94 -17.49
N ILE A 543 10.73 -30.87 -18.80
CA ILE A 543 10.26 -31.85 -19.80
C ILE A 543 10.72 -33.27 -19.43
N GLN A 544 12.00 -33.44 -19.10
CA GLN A 544 12.56 -34.72 -18.69
C GLN A 544 11.84 -35.28 -17.47
N VAL A 545 11.55 -34.44 -16.48
CA VAL A 545 10.83 -34.85 -15.26
C VAL A 545 9.40 -35.27 -15.58
N LEU A 546 8.64 -34.47 -16.35
CA LEU A 546 7.26 -34.77 -16.71
C LEU A 546 7.11 -36.08 -17.50
N ALA A 547 8.14 -36.45 -18.27
CA ALA A 547 8.21 -37.69 -19.04
C ALA A 547 8.57 -38.94 -18.20
N ARG A 548 8.94 -38.79 -16.92
CA ARG A 548 9.27 -39.94 -16.06
C ARG A 548 8.03 -40.75 -15.70
N ARG A 549 8.24 -42.04 -15.39
CA ARG A 549 7.20 -42.93 -14.85
C ARG A 549 6.91 -42.69 -13.36
N THR A 550 7.90 -42.24 -12.60
CA THR A 550 7.82 -41.97 -11.15
C THR A 550 8.56 -40.67 -10.83
N LYS A 551 8.11 -39.91 -9.83
CA LYS A 551 8.60 -38.55 -9.55
C LYS A 551 8.50 -37.65 -10.78
N ASN A 552 7.32 -37.66 -11.40
CA ASN A 552 7.02 -36.99 -12.64
C ASN A 552 6.40 -35.60 -12.46
N ASN A 553 6.43 -35.07 -11.23
CA ASN A 553 5.97 -33.73 -10.91
C ASN A 553 7.19 -32.87 -10.58
N PRO A 554 7.62 -31.97 -11.47
CA PRO A 554 8.70 -31.03 -11.16
C PRO A 554 8.22 -29.96 -10.17
N ILE A 555 9.12 -29.54 -9.28
CA ILE A 555 8.92 -28.34 -8.46
C ILE A 555 10.07 -27.36 -8.68
N LEU A 556 9.74 -26.19 -9.20
CA LEU A 556 10.65 -25.08 -9.44
C LEU A 556 10.93 -24.40 -8.11
N VAL A 557 12.18 -24.50 -7.65
CA VAL A 557 12.63 -23.93 -6.37
C VAL A 557 13.67 -22.86 -6.66
N GLY A 558 13.36 -21.62 -6.29
CA GLY A 558 14.23 -20.46 -6.51
C GLY A 558 13.63 -19.21 -5.86
N ASP A 559 14.41 -18.15 -5.77
CA ASP A 559 13.95 -16.90 -5.17
C ASP A 559 12.79 -16.25 -5.96
N PRO A 560 12.02 -15.32 -5.35
CA PRO A 560 10.99 -14.58 -6.08
C PRO A 560 11.59 -13.77 -7.24
N GLY A 561 10.89 -13.74 -8.39
CA GLY A 561 11.31 -12.92 -9.54
C GLY A 561 12.40 -13.53 -10.45
N VAL A 562 12.97 -14.70 -10.14
CA VAL A 562 14.01 -15.32 -11.01
C VAL A 562 13.49 -15.89 -12.33
N GLY A 563 12.16 -15.90 -12.55
CA GLY A 563 11.53 -16.39 -13.77
C GLY A 563 10.97 -17.82 -13.70
N LYS A 564 10.46 -18.25 -12.53
CA LYS A 564 9.83 -19.58 -12.37
C LYS A 564 8.62 -19.76 -13.30
N THR A 565 7.74 -18.79 -13.37
CA THR A 565 6.57 -18.78 -14.28
C THR A 565 6.99 -18.76 -15.74
N ALA A 566 8.04 -17.99 -16.09
CA ALA A 566 8.59 -17.94 -17.45
C ALA A 566 9.09 -19.31 -17.94
N ILE A 567 9.64 -20.16 -17.06
CA ILE A 567 10.03 -21.54 -17.44
C ILE A 567 8.80 -22.36 -17.88
N VAL A 568 7.66 -22.18 -17.23
CA VAL A 568 6.42 -22.90 -17.55
C VAL A 568 5.78 -22.34 -18.82
N GLU A 569 5.83 -21.03 -19.03
CA GLU A 569 5.45 -20.40 -20.31
C GLU A 569 6.33 -20.90 -21.46
N GLY A 570 7.63 -21.07 -21.22
CA GLY A 570 8.58 -21.63 -22.20
C GLY A 570 8.30 -23.10 -22.51
N LEU A 571 7.84 -23.88 -21.52
CA LEU A 571 7.32 -25.22 -21.77
C LEU A 571 6.09 -25.17 -22.69
N ALA A 572 5.14 -24.27 -22.45
CA ALA A 572 3.96 -24.13 -23.30
C ALA A 572 4.33 -23.76 -24.76
N GLN A 573 5.30 -22.86 -24.96
CA GLN A 573 5.84 -22.53 -26.28
C GLN A 573 6.46 -23.75 -26.99
N ARG A 574 7.19 -24.60 -26.26
CA ARG A 574 7.77 -25.84 -26.80
C ARG A 574 6.71 -26.88 -27.16
N VAL A 575 5.61 -26.94 -26.42
CA VAL A 575 4.47 -27.82 -26.76
C VAL A 575 3.85 -27.38 -28.09
N VAL A 576 3.60 -26.08 -28.28
CA VAL A 576 3.04 -25.53 -29.54
C VAL A 576 3.94 -25.80 -30.74
N THR A 577 5.25 -25.59 -30.58
CA THR A 577 6.26 -25.86 -31.63
C THR A 577 6.58 -27.34 -31.81
N LYS A 578 5.95 -28.22 -31.03
CA LYS A 578 6.16 -29.68 -31.02
C LYS A 578 7.60 -30.10 -30.70
N ASP A 579 8.38 -29.23 -30.04
CA ASP A 579 9.72 -29.52 -29.48
C ASP A 579 9.61 -30.20 -28.11
N VAL A 580 8.81 -31.26 -28.04
CA VAL A 580 8.59 -32.07 -26.83
C VAL A 580 8.44 -33.56 -27.20
N PRO A 581 8.73 -34.50 -26.27
CA PRO A 581 8.49 -35.92 -26.47
C PRO A 581 7.01 -36.22 -26.77
N GLU A 582 6.73 -37.34 -27.47
CA GLU A 582 5.35 -37.69 -27.88
C GLU A 582 4.33 -37.68 -26.74
N ALA A 583 4.74 -38.09 -25.54
CA ALA A 583 3.90 -38.08 -24.35
C ALA A 583 3.42 -36.69 -23.88
N LEU A 584 3.96 -35.61 -24.47
CA LEU A 584 3.67 -34.21 -24.14
C LEU A 584 3.23 -33.37 -25.35
N LYS A 585 3.19 -33.93 -26.57
CA LYS A 585 2.87 -33.18 -27.80
C LYS A 585 1.46 -32.59 -27.80
N ASP A 586 0.48 -33.35 -27.30
CA ASP A 586 -0.93 -32.94 -27.23
C ASP A 586 -1.35 -32.55 -25.79
N CYS A 587 -0.39 -32.14 -24.96
CA CYS A 587 -0.68 -31.74 -23.59
C CYS A 587 -1.15 -30.29 -23.50
N ARG A 588 -2.14 -30.03 -22.65
CA ARG A 588 -2.52 -28.68 -22.20
C ARG A 588 -1.75 -28.33 -20.93
N VAL A 589 -1.29 -27.09 -20.81
CA VAL A 589 -0.66 -26.57 -19.59
C VAL A 589 -1.59 -25.53 -18.99
N ILE A 590 -2.20 -25.85 -17.86
CA ILE A 590 -3.19 -25.00 -17.19
C ILE A 590 -2.57 -24.40 -15.93
N ALA A 591 -2.41 -23.07 -15.88
CA ALA A 591 -2.03 -22.35 -14.68
C ALA A 591 -3.24 -22.17 -13.77
N LEU A 592 -3.16 -22.69 -12.54
CA LEU A 592 -4.23 -22.61 -11.55
C LEU A 592 -4.23 -21.23 -10.88
N ASP A 593 -5.37 -20.54 -10.89
CA ASP A 593 -5.55 -19.31 -10.14
C ASP A 593 -6.13 -19.64 -8.75
N VAL A 594 -5.24 -19.70 -7.76
CA VAL A 594 -5.61 -19.93 -6.35
C VAL A 594 -6.51 -18.80 -5.84
N GLY A 595 -6.30 -17.56 -6.30
CA GLY A 595 -7.13 -16.42 -5.97
C GLY A 595 -8.57 -16.57 -6.48
N ALA A 596 -8.76 -17.04 -7.71
CA ALA A 596 -10.09 -17.32 -8.26
C ALA A 596 -10.83 -18.45 -7.54
N LEU A 597 -10.10 -19.45 -7.04
CA LEU A 597 -10.70 -20.52 -6.22
C LEU A 597 -11.22 -20.00 -4.87
N ILE A 598 -10.46 -19.11 -4.24
CA ILE A 598 -10.79 -18.49 -2.94
C ILE A 598 -11.86 -17.39 -3.11
N SER A 599 -11.80 -16.63 -4.20
CA SER A 599 -12.70 -15.51 -4.48
C SER A 599 -14.15 -16.00 -4.60
N GLY A 600 -15.03 -15.40 -3.81
CA GLY A 600 -16.44 -15.77 -3.77
C GLY A 600 -16.74 -17.13 -3.12
N ALA A 601 -15.78 -17.78 -2.47
CA ALA A 601 -16.06 -18.90 -1.57
C ALA A 601 -16.50 -18.34 -0.20
N LYS A 602 -17.76 -18.54 0.18
CA LYS A 602 -18.31 -18.11 1.48
C LYS A 602 -17.97 -19.09 2.60
N TYR A 603 -17.68 -20.34 2.22
CA TYR A 603 -17.36 -21.43 3.14
C TYR A 603 -16.11 -22.19 2.67
N ARG A 604 -15.33 -22.72 3.63
CA ARG A 604 -14.16 -23.59 3.34
C ARG A 604 -14.51 -24.79 2.47
N GLY A 605 -15.70 -25.37 2.66
CA GLY A 605 -16.18 -26.48 1.85
C GLY A 605 -16.33 -26.15 0.36
N GLU A 606 -16.73 -24.91 0.03
CA GLU A 606 -16.89 -24.48 -1.36
C GLU A 606 -15.54 -24.41 -2.09
N PHE A 607 -14.48 -23.95 -1.41
CA PHE A 607 -13.13 -23.98 -1.96
C PHE A 607 -12.68 -25.42 -2.26
N GLU A 608 -12.90 -26.33 -1.30
CA GLU A 608 -12.55 -27.74 -1.48
C GLU A 608 -13.37 -28.39 -2.60
N GLU A 609 -14.65 -28.05 -2.75
CA GLU A 609 -15.50 -28.52 -3.85
C GLU A 609 -15.02 -28.01 -5.21
N ARG A 610 -14.67 -26.72 -5.32
CA ARG A 610 -14.11 -26.14 -6.55
C ARG A 610 -12.77 -26.79 -6.91
N LEU A 611 -11.89 -26.97 -5.93
CA LEU A 611 -10.61 -27.64 -6.16
C LEU A 611 -10.81 -29.11 -6.53
N LYS A 612 -11.75 -29.82 -5.91
CA LYS A 612 -12.13 -31.19 -6.30
C LYS A 612 -12.64 -31.24 -7.74
N ALA A 613 -13.46 -30.28 -8.17
CA ALA A 613 -13.94 -30.21 -9.55
C ALA A 613 -12.79 -30.02 -10.55
N VAL A 614 -11.84 -29.12 -10.25
CA VAL A 614 -10.63 -28.94 -11.06
C VAL A 614 -9.80 -30.23 -11.12
N LEU A 615 -9.52 -30.84 -9.97
CA LEU A 615 -8.72 -32.06 -9.90
C LEU A 615 -9.39 -33.25 -10.61
N GLN A 616 -10.72 -33.36 -10.52
CA GLN A 616 -11.47 -34.41 -11.22
C GLN A 616 -11.38 -34.23 -12.74
N GLU A 617 -11.48 -33.00 -13.24
CA GLU A 617 -11.30 -32.72 -14.68
C GLU A 617 -9.88 -33.05 -15.17
N VAL A 618 -8.85 -32.77 -14.35
CA VAL A 618 -7.46 -33.18 -14.66
C VAL A 618 -7.32 -34.71 -14.67
N LYS A 619 -7.98 -35.40 -13.75
CA LYS A 619 -7.98 -36.87 -13.68
C LYS A 619 -8.64 -37.49 -14.90
N ASP A 620 -9.81 -36.98 -15.29
CA ASP A 620 -10.58 -37.45 -16.45
C ASP A 620 -9.84 -37.19 -17.78
N ALA A 621 -8.89 -36.25 -17.80
CA ALA A 621 -8.06 -35.96 -18.96
C ALA A 621 -6.95 -37.00 -19.23
N GLU A 622 -6.77 -37.99 -18.34
CA GLU A 622 -5.82 -39.12 -18.49
C GLU A 622 -4.38 -38.67 -18.83
N GLY A 623 -3.89 -37.64 -18.14
CA GLY A 623 -2.51 -37.16 -18.27
C GLY A 623 -2.23 -36.21 -19.44
N ARG A 624 -3.28 -35.85 -20.22
CA ARG A 624 -3.21 -34.79 -21.24
C ARG A 624 -3.20 -33.38 -20.67
N VAL A 625 -3.54 -33.19 -19.40
CA VAL A 625 -3.48 -31.89 -18.73
C VAL A 625 -2.34 -31.86 -17.72
N VAL A 626 -1.50 -30.83 -17.81
CA VAL A 626 -0.45 -30.49 -16.84
C VAL A 626 -0.92 -29.29 -16.05
N LEU A 627 -1.05 -29.45 -14.74
CA LEU A 627 -1.48 -28.37 -13.85
C LEU A 627 -0.26 -27.60 -13.32
N PHE A 628 -0.15 -26.31 -13.62
CA PHE A 628 0.83 -25.43 -13.01
C PHE A 628 0.24 -24.75 -11.77
N ILE A 629 0.93 -24.87 -10.64
CA ILE A 629 0.55 -24.27 -9.36
C ILE A 629 1.67 -23.32 -8.96
N ASP A 630 1.43 -22.03 -9.16
CA ASP A 630 2.31 -21.01 -8.60
C ASP A 630 2.13 -20.96 -7.08
N GLU A 631 3.19 -20.62 -6.36
CA GLU A 631 3.21 -20.60 -4.89
C GLU A 631 2.61 -21.88 -4.27
N ALA A 632 3.05 -23.05 -4.74
CA ALA A 632 2.48 -24.35 -4.37
C ALA A 632 2.44 -24.62 -2.85
N HIS A 633 3.28 -23.93 -2.09
CA HIS A 633 3.28 -23.96 -0.62
C HIS A 633 1.98 -23.42 0.00
N LEU A 634 1.25 -22.51 -0.66
CA LEU A 634 -0.05 -22.01 -0.18
C LEU A 634 -1.09 -23.12 -0.07
N LEU A 635 -1.07 -24.09 -0.99
CA LEU A 635 -1.98 -25.24 -0.98
C LEU A 635 -1.50 -26.37 -0.05
N ILE A 636 -0.21 -26.42 0.27
CA ILE A 636 0.45 -27.55 0.94
C ILE A 636 0.76 -27.28 2.43
N GLY A 637 1.11 -26.03 2.77
CA GLY A 637 1.82 -25.69 4.00
C GLY A 637 1.01 -24.91 5.04
N ALA A 638 -0.19 -24.45 4.70
CA ALA A 638 -0.92 -23.50 5.52
C ALA A 638 -1.51 -24.12 6.82
N GLY A 639 -1.74 -25.44 6.86
CA GLY A 639 -2.50 -26.12 7.92
C GLY A 639 -1.89 -26.21 9.34
N LYS A 640 -0.84 -25.44 9.68
CA LYS A 640 -0.29 -25.42 11.06
C LYS A 640 -0.87 -24.32 11.95
N THR A 641 -1.63 -23.39 11.40
CA THR A 641 -2.42 -22.40 12.15
C THR A 641 -3.91 -22.70 11.94
N ASP A 642 -4.72 -22.55 12.98
CA ASP A 642 -6.14 -22.97 13.07
C ASP A 642 -7.11 -22.34 12.04
N GLY A 643 -6.61 -21.61 11.05
CA GLY A 643 -7.41 -20.89 10.06
C GLY A 643 -6.99 -21.05 8.59
N ALA A 644 -5.89 -21.72 8.27
CA ALA A 644 -5.42 -21.76 6.87
C ALA A 644 -5.73 -23.09 6.14
N MET A 645 -6.00 -22.95 4.84
CA MET A 645 -6.57 -23.99 3.98
C MET A 645 -5.53 -25.10 3.69
N ASP A 646 -5.82 -26.34 4.11
CA ASP A 646 -4.95 -27.49 3.82
C ASP A 646 -5.53 -28.34 2.69
N ALA A 647 -5.13 -28.02 1.46
CA ALA A 647 -5.47 -28.79 0.26
C ALA A 647 -4.54 -29.99 0.05
N ALA A 648 -3.50 -30.17 0.88
CA ALA A 648 -2.52 -31.25 0.71
C ALA A 648 -3.19 -32.64 0.78
N ASN A 649 -4.24 -32.78 1.60
CA ASN A 649 -4.98 -34.04 1.74
C ASN A 649 -5.73 -34.44 0.47
N LEU A 650 -6.12 -33.49 -0.38
CA LEU A 650 -6.75 -33.77 -1.68
C LEU A 650 -5.72 -34.12 -2.75
N LEU A 651 -4.55 -33.45 -2.72
CA LEU A 651 -3.49 -33.64 -3.71
C LEU A 651 -2.68 -34.93 -3.50
N LYS A 652 -2.36 -35.28 -2.24
CA LYS A 652 -1.49 -36.42 -1.89
C LYS A 652 -1.94 -37.76 -2.52
N PRO A 653 -3.22 -38.17 -2.43
CA PRO A 653 -3.66 -39.43 -3.02
C PRO A 653 -3.51 -39.47 -4.55
N MET A 654 -3.81 -38.37 -5.23
CA MET A 654 -3.74 -38.29 -6.69
C MET A 654 -2.30 -38.27 -7.20
N LEU A 655 -1.42 -37.52 -6.51
CA LEU A 655 0.02 -37.53 -6.76
C LEU A 655 0.62 -38.92 -6.52
N ALA A 656 0.12 -39.66 -5.52
CA ALA A 656 0.58 -41.01 -5.23
C ALA A 656 0.17 -42.05 -6.27
N ARG A 657 -1.02 -41.91 -6.84
CA ARG A 657 -1.50 -42.80 -7.92
C ARG A 657 -1.00 -42.40 -9.30
N GLY A 658 -0.36 -41.23 -9.43
CA GLY A 658 0.08 -40.70 -10.73
C GLY A 658 -1.08 -40.20 -11.60
N GLU A 659 -2.26 -39.99 -11.01
CA GLU A 659 -3.46 -39.47 -11.67
C GLU A 659 -3.35 -37.96 -11.95
N LEU A 660 -2.49 -37.26 -11.19
CA LEU A 660 -2.24 -35.84 -11.33
C LEU A 660 -0.81 -35.61 -11.81
N ARG A 661 -0.66 -34.88 -12.92
CA ARG A 661 0.60 -34.33 -13.41
C ARG A 661 0.61 -32.83 -13.15
N CYS A 662 1.54 -32.36 -12.32
CA CYS A 662 1.64 -30.95 -11.97
C CYS A 662 3.07 -30.43 -11.95
N ILE A 663 3.19 -29.11 -12.16
CA ILE A 663 4.41 -28.33 -11.99
C ILE A 663 4.15 -27.39 -10.81
N GLY A 664 4.93 -27.49 -9.74
CA GLY A 664 4.86 -26.53 -8.63
C GLY A 664 5.93 -25.46 -8.74
N ALA A 665 5.68 -24.26 -8.21
CA ALA A 665 6.72 -23.25 -7.97
C ALA A 665 6.67 -22.76 -6.51
N THR A 666 7.84 -22.55 -5.88
CA THR A 666 7.95 -22.06 -4.49
C THR A 666 9.32 -21.44 -4.24
N THR A 667 9.51 -20.74 -3.12
CA THR A 667 10.83 -20.26 -2.68
C THR A 667 11.63 -21.36 -1.98
N VAL A 668 12.96 -21.17 -1.85
CA VAL A 668 13.84 -22.12 -1.17
C VAL A 668 13.42 -22.32 0.29
N ASP A 669 13.06 -21.23 0.97
CA ASP A 669 12.68 -21.25 2.38
C ASP A 669 11.33 -21.97 2.61
N GLU A 670 10.33 -21.71 1.77
CA GLU A 670 9.04 -22.40 1.81
C GLU A 670 9.18 -23.89 1.47
N TYR A 671 10.00 -24.23 0.47
CA TYR A 671 10.26 -25.62 0.11
C TYR A 671 10.78 -26.41 1.32
N ARG A 672 11.80 -25.89 2.00
CA ARG A 672 12.37 -26.46 3.22
C ARG A 672 11.35 -26.56 4.35
N LYS A 673 10.47 -25.56 4.48
CA LYS A 673 9.53 -25.46 5.60
C LYS A 673 8.32 -26.38 5.44
N TYR A 674 7.81 -26.55 4.23
CA TYR A 674 6.51 -27.19 3.97
C TYR A 674 6.57 -28.46 3.12
N ILE A 675 7.54 -28.59 2.20
CA ILE A 675 7.57 -29.70 1.23
C ILE A 675 8.63 -30.73 1.61
N GLU A 676 9.84 -30.30 1.96
CA GLU A 676 10.94 -31.19 2.35
C GLU A 676 10.65 -31.93 3.67
N LYS A 677 9.92 -31.29 4.60
CA LYS A 677 9.49 -31.92 5.85
C LYS A 677 8.40 -32.98 5.67
N ASP A 678 7.67 -32.96 4.55
CA ASP A 678 6.60 -33.92 4.27
C ASP A 678 7.13 -35.04 3.36
N ALA A 679 7.45 -36.19 3.98
CA ALA A 679 7.98 -37.36 3.29
C ALA A 679 7.07 -37.89 2.17
N ALA A 680 5.76 -37.62 2.19
CA ALA A 680 4.86 -38.04 1.11
C ALA A 680 5.04 -37.15 -0.13
N LEU A 681 5.19 -35.84 0.06
CA LEU A 681 5.33 -34.88 -1.04
C LEU A 681 6.75 -34.83 -1.61
N GLU A 682 7.76 -34.90 -0.75
CA GLU A 682 9.18 -35.00 -1.14
C GLU A 682 9.43 -36.19 -2.09
N ARG A 683 8.71 -37.30 -1.89
CA ARG A 683 8.79 -38.50 -2.74
C ARG A 683 8.03 -38.39 -4.05
N ARG A 684 7.23 -37.35 -4.28
CA ARG A 684 6.40 -37.16 -5.49
C ARG A 684 6.89 -36.00 -6.34
N PHE A 685 7.43 -34.97 -5.72
CA PHE A 685 8.06 -33.87 -6.41
C PHE A 685 9.54 -34.15 -6.71
N GLN A 686 9.99 -33.68 -7.86
CA GLN A 686 11.41 -33.62 -8.21
C GLN A 686 11.83 -32.16 -8.21
N GLN A 687 12.75 -31.80 -7.33
CA GLN A 687 13.29 -30.45 -7.27
C GLN A 687 14.03 -30.10 -8.58
N VAL A 688 13.73 -28.92 -9.09
CA VAL A 688 14.42 -28.24 -10.19
C VAL A 688 14.81 -26.86 -9.65
N THR A 689 16.09 -26.66 -9.41
CA THR A 689 16.61 -25.39 -8.88
C THR A 689 16.63 -24.35 -9.99
N VAL A 690 16.14 -23.15 -9.69
CA VAL A 690 16.15 -22.00 -10.58
C VAL A 690 16.97 -20.89 -9.93
N GLU A 691 18.16 -20.66 -10.48
CA GLU A 691 19.09 -19.66 -9.97
C GLU A 691 18.85 -18.29 -10.61
N GLU A 692 19.22 -17.23 -9.87
CA GLU A 692 19.26 -15.88 -10.38
C GLU A 692 20.23 -15.79 -11.58
N PRO A 693 19.83 -15.20 -12.73
CA PRO A 693 20.70 -15.08 -13.88
C PRO A 693 21.80 -14.04 -13.61
N SER A 694 22.99 -14.29 -14.19
CA SER A 694 24.07 -13.31 -14.17
C SER A 694 23.65 -12.00 -14.86
N VAL A 695 24.32 -10.89 -14.55
CA VAL A 695 24.07 -9.59 -15.21
C VAL A 695 24.15 -9.70 -16.74
N GLN A 696 25.10 -10.48 -17.29
CA GLN A 696 25.23 -10.69 -18.74
C GLN A 696 24.05 -11.46 -19.33
N THR A 697 23.58 -12.48 -18.61
CA THR A 697 22.39 -13.26 -18.97
C THR A 697 21.14 -12.39 -18.88
N ALA A 698 21.00 -11.58 -17.83
CA ALA A 698 19.90 -10.63 -17.66
C ALA A 698 19.85 -9.60 -18.80
N VAL A 699 21.00 -9.06 -19.24
CA VAL A 699 21.06 -8.19 -20.45
C VAL A 699 20.57 -8.93 -21.69
N THR A 700 20.90 -10.22 -21.83
CA THR A 700 20.43 -11.04 -22.96
C THR A 700 18.92 -11.25 -22.91
N ILE A 701 18.35 -11.47 -21.72
CA ILE A 701 16.90 -11.54 -21.48
C ILE A 701 16.24 -10.21 -21.87
N LEU A 702 16.76 -9.09 -21.35
CA LEU A 702 16.25 -7.75 -21.68
C LEU A 702 16.33 -7.43 -23.17
N ARG A 703 17.37 -7.90 -23.88
CA ARG A 703 17.50 -7.73 -25.34
C ARG A 703 16.41 -8.47 -26.11
N GLY A 704 16.03 -9.68 -25.67
CA GLY A 704 14.94 -10.40 -26.32
C GLY A 704 13.55 -9.84 -25.97
N LEU A 705 13.39 -9.25 -24.78
CA LEU A 705 12.16 -8.54 -24.40
C LEU A 705 12.05 -7.13 -25.02
N LYS A 706 13.17 -6.55 -25.45
CA LYS A 706 13.28 -5.18 -25.99
C LYS A 706 12.20 -4.84 -27.01
N GLU A 707 12.01 -5.69 -28.03
CA GLU A 707 11.05 -5.39 -29.11
C GLU A 707 9.61 -5.31 -28.57
N ARG A 708 9.24 -6.15 -27.60
CA ARG A 708 7.88 -6.17 -27.01
C ARG A 708 7.61 -4.94 -26.16
N TYR A 709 8.51 -4.58 -25.25
CA TYR A 709 8.34 -3.38 -24.42
C TYR A 709 8.35 -2.09 -25.25
N ALA A 710 9.23 -2.03 -26.26
CA ALA A 710 9.27 -0.92 -27.21
C ALA A 710 7.94 -0.76 -27.97
N ALA A 711 7.36 -1.87 -28.45
CA ALA A 711 6.08 -1.84 -29.17
C ALA A 711 4.90 -1.52 -28.25
N HIS A 712 4.86 -2.10 -27.03
CA HIS A 712 3.79 -1.89 -26.06
C HIS A 712 3.69 -0.41 -25.63
N HIS A 713 4.82 0.21 -25.31
CA HIS A 713 4.86 1.62 -24.89
C HIS A 713 4.97 2.60 -26.06
N GLY A 714 5.25 2.12 -27.27
CA GLY A 714 5.51 2.96 -28.45
C GLY A 714 6.74 3.84 -28.27
N VAL A 715 7.82 3.29 -27.69
CA VAL A 715 9.10 3.97 -27.42
C VAL A 715 10.26 3.18 -28.01
N SER A 716 11.40 3.83 -28.23
CA SER A 716 12.63 3.19 -28.69
C SER A 716 13.55 2.97 -27.49
N ILE A 717 14.22 1.81 -27.39
CA ILE A 717 15.10 1.49 -26.25
C ILE A 717 16.55 1.36 -26.73
N LEU A 718 17.49 2.08 -26.11
CA LEU A 718 18.92 1.92 -26.40
C LEU A 718 19.49 0.67 -25.74
N ASP A 719 20.46 0.01 -26.39
CA ASP A 719 21.14 -1.15 -25.80
C ASP A 719 21.88 -0.77 -24.51
N ALA A 720 22.47 0.42 -24.47
CA ALA A 720 23.11 0.97 -23.27
C ALA A 720 22.12 1.12 -22.10
N ALA A 721 20.84 1.39 -22.36
CA ALA A 721 19.81 1.47 -21.32
C ALA A 721 19.51 0.08 -20.74
N LEU A 722 19.53 -0.98 -21.55
CA LEU A 722 19.37 -2.36 -21.08
C LEU A 722 20.53 -2.78 -20.17
N VAL A 723 21.76 -2.44 -20.56
CA VAL A 723 22.96 -2.66 -19.73
C VAL A 723 22.85 -1.89 -18.42
N ALA A 724 22.47 -0.61 -18.48
CA ALA A 724 22.25 0.21 -17.29
C ALA A 724 21.19 -0.41 -16.37
N ALA A 725 20.05 -0.85 -16.90
CA ALA A 725 18.97 -1.47 -16.12
C ALA A 725 19.46 -2.72 -15.36
N ALA A 726 20.18 -3.62 -16.03
CA ALA A 726 20.73 -4.81 -15.39
C ALA A 726 21.81 -4.46 -14.35
N THR A 727 22.78 -3.60 -14.70
CA THR A 727 23.90 -3.26 -13.79
C THR A 727 23.48 -2.44 -12.57
N LEU A 728 22.59 -1.45 -12.74
CA LEU A 728 22.16 -0.57 -11.66
C LEU A 728 21.18 -1.29 -10.73
N SER A 729 20.28 -2.14 -11.27
CA SER A 729 19.39 -2.94 -10.42
C SER A 729 20.15 -3.97 -9.61
N ASP A 730 21.14 -4.65 -10.20
CA ASP A 730 21.99 -5.60 -9.48
C ASP A 730 22.72 -4.92 -8.31
N ARG A 731 23.26 -3.73 -8.56
CA ARG A 731 24.06 -2.99 -7.57
C ARG A 731 23.24 -2.34 -6.46
N TYR A 732 22.17 -1.63 -6.81
CA TYR A 732 21.48 -0.73 -5.88
C TYR A 732 20.16 -1.32 -5.35
N ILE A 733 19.60 -2.34 -6.00
CA ILE A 733 18.35 -3.00 -5.59
C ILE A 733 18.68 -4.44 -5.17
N THR A 734 19.16 -4.60 -3.94
CA THR A 734 19.65 -5.88 -3.40
C THR A 734 18.56 -6.74 -2.76
N THR A 735 17.37 -6.20 -2.51
CA THR A 735 16.24 -6.92 -1.92
C THR A 735 15.40 -7.70 -2.94
N ARG A 736 15.63 -7.47 -4.23
CA ARG A 736 14.97 -8.14 -5.36
C ARG A 736 16.02 -8.86 -6.21
N PHE A 737 15.56 -9.82 -7.01
CA PHE A 737 16.41 -10.67 -7.82
C PHE A 737 16.26 -10.35 -9.31
N LEU A 738 17.33 -10.56 -10.08
CA LEU A 738 17.29 -10.57 -11.54
C LEU A 738 16.47 -11.79 -12.03
N PRO A 739 15.84 -11.70 -13.22
CA PRO A 739 15.77 -10.54 -14.11
C PRO A 739 14.64 -9.55 -13.76
N ASP A 740 13.72 -9.91 -12.86
CA ASP A 740 12.51 -9.17 -12.51
C ASP A 740 12.77 -7.68 -12.20
N LYS A 741 13.69 -7.38 -11.28
CA LYS A 741 14.03 -5.99 -10.95
C LYS A 741 14.54 -5.16 -12.13
N ALA A 742 15.19 -5.78 -13.11
CA ALA A 742 15.72 -5.07 -14.28
C ALA A 742 14.64 -4.86 -15.35
N VAL A 743 13.71 -5.81 -15.47
CA VAL A 743 12.53 -5.70 -16.34
C VAL A 743 11.61 -4.59 -15.84
N ASP A 744 11.32 -4.55 -14.53
CA ASP A 744 10.49 -3.49 -13.94
C ASP A 744 11.10 -2.10 -14.12
N LEU A 745 12.42 -1.94 -13.91
CA LEU A 745 13.08 -0.66 -14.15
C LEU A 745 12.96 -0.21 -15.61
N LEU A 746 13.09 -1.14 -16.54
CA LEU A 746 12.94 -0.87 -17.95
C LEU A 746 11.50 -0.47 -18.28
N ASP A 747 10.53 -1.17 -17.72
CA ASP A 747 9.10 -0.92 -17.92
C ASP A 747 8.69 0.45 -17.38
N GLU A 748 9.10 0.80 -16.16
CA GLU A 748 8.82 2.13 -15.58
C GLU A 748 9.48 3.25 -16.39
N ALA A 749 10.72 3.04 -16.87
CA ALA A 749 11.38 4.01 -17.73
C ALA A 749 10.65 4.17 -19.08
N CYS A 750 10.18 3.09 -19.69
CA CYS A 750 9.39 3.14 -20.92
C CYS A 750 8.05 3.86 -20.70
N SER A 751 7.35 3.52 -19.62
CA SER A 751 6.08 4.14 -19.22
C SER A 751 6.24 5.64 -18.97
N LYS A 752 7.31 6.06 -18.27
CA LYS A 752 7.62 7.48 -18.03
C LYS A 752 7.78 8.25 -19.35
N ILE A 753 8.53 7.71 -20.31
CA ILE A 753 8.72 8.34 -21.61
C ILE A 753 7.40 8.37 -22.39
N ARG A 754 6.60 7.31 -22.33
CA ARG A 754 5.26 7.28 -22.96
C ARG A 754 4.33 8.36 -22.40
N VAL A 755 4.32 8.55 -21.08
CA VAL A 755 3.53 9.62 -20.44
C VAL A 755 4.01 11.00 -20.93
N GLN A 756 5.33 11.20 -21.04
CA GLN A 756 5.89 12.46 -21.57
C GLN A 756 5.52 12.69 -23.04
N LEU A 757 5.54 11.66 -23.89
CA LEU A 757 5.11 11.75 -25.29
C LEU A 757 3.62 12.07 -25.44
N SER A 758 2.78 11.61 -24.52
CA SER A 758 1.35 11.94 -24.49
C SER A 758 1.05 13.32 -23.88
N SER A 759 2.02 13.92 -23.21
CA SER A 759 1.90 15.19 -22.53
C SER A 759 2.41 16.33 -23.40
N GLN A 760 1.88 17.52 -23.15
CA GLN A 760 2.34 18.71 -23.84
C GLN A 760 3.73 19.14 -23.34
N PRO A 761 4.66 19.53 -24.22
CA PRO A 761 5.98 20.02 -23.80
C PRO A 761 5.87 21.22 -22.87
N GLU A 762 6.73 21.30 -21.86
CA GLU A 762 6.71 22.33 -20.82
C GLU A 762 6.80 23.75 -21.41
N GLN A 763 7.56 23.91 -22.50
CA GLN A 763 7.67 25.18 -23.23
C GLN A 763 6.30 25.65 -23.76
N ILE A 764 5.49 24.73 -24.31
CA ILE A 764 4.17 25.05 -24.85
C ILE A 764 3.18 25.27 -23.70
N ASP A 765 3.19 24.42 -22.67
CA ASP A 765 2.30 24.55 -21.51
C ASP A 765 2.51 25.89 -20.77
N LYS A 766 3.76 26.34 -20.57
CA LYS A 766 4.07 27.66 -19.98
C LYS A 766 3.47 28.81 -20.77
N LEU A 767 3.67 28.81 -22.10
CA LEU A 767 3.14 29.84 -22.99
C LEU A 767 1.61 29.81 -23.05
N GLU A 768 0.99 28.63 -23.03
CA GLU A 768 -0.46 28.47 -23.04
C GLU A 768 -1.11 28.94 -21.74
N ARG A 769 -0.55 28.59 -20.58
CA ARG A 769 -1.01 29.13 -19.29
C ARG A 769 -0.90 30.65 -19.29
N ARG A 770 0.22 31.21 -19.75
CA ARG A 770 0.40 32.66 -19.86
C ARG A 770 -0.64 33.30 -20.78
N ARG A 771 -0.93 32.67 -21.92
CA ARG A 771 -1.99 33.11 -22.84
C ARG A 771 -3.36 33.09 -22.18
N GLN A 772 -3.71 32.01 -21.48
CA GLN A 772 -4.98 31.91 -20.74
C GLN A 772 -5.12 33.00 -19.67
N TYR A 773 -4.05 33.28 -18.91
CA TYR A 773 -4.06 34.40 -17.94
C TYR A 773 -4.34 35.74 -18.62
N LEU A 774 -3.67 36.03 -19.74
CA LEU A 774 -3.89 37.25 -20.50
C LEU A 774 -5.27 37.31 -21.16
N GLU A 775 -5.83 36.18 -21.62
CA GLU A 775 -7.20 36.11 -22.13
C GLU A 775 -8.24 36.48 -21.05
N VAL A 776 -8.05 35.97 -19.83
CA VAL A 776 -8.89 36.31 -18.67
C VAL A 776 -8.72 37.78 -18.30
N GLU A 777 -7.48 38.28 -18.26
CA GLU A 777 -7.15 39.69 -17.98
C GLU A 777 -7.82 40.62 -19.02
N VAL A 778 -7.69 40.32 -20.31
CA VAL A 778 -8.34 41.07 -21.40
C VAL A 778 -9.87 41.06 -21.24
N LYS A 779 -10.46 39.92 -20.88
CA LYS A 779 -11.92 39.81 -20.69
C LYS A 779 -12.40 40.58 -19.45
N ALA A 780 -11.61 40.63 -18.39
CA ALA A 780 -11.90 41.42 -17.20
C ALA A 780 -11.80 42.93 -17.51
N LEU A 781 -10.65 43.37 -18.04
CA LEU A 781 -10.38 44.77 -18.38
C LEU A 781 -11.30 45.33 -19.48
N SER A 782 -11.87 44.47 -20.33
CA SER A 782 -12.84 44.92 -21.35
C SER A 782 -14.16 45.47 -20.78
N LYS A 783 -14.46 45.21 -19.51
CA LYS A 783 -15.66 45.71 -18.83
C LYS A 783 -15.42 47.01 -18.07
N GLU A 784 -14.16 47.38 -17.85
CA GLU A 784 -13.75 48.57 -17.11
C GLU A 784 -13.72 49.82 -18.03
N LYS A 785 -14.00 50.99 -17.46
CA LYS A 785 -14.22 52.23 -18.22
C LYS A 785 -13.13 53.29 -18.02
N ASP A 786 -12.25 53.11 -17.03
CA ASP A 786 -11.18 54.04 -16.72
C ASP A 786 -10.03 53.99 -17.74
N ASP A 787 -9.31 55.11 -17.87
CA ASP A 787 -8.30 55.26 -18.93
C ASP A 787 -7.03 54.43 -18.66
N ALA A 788 -6.74 54.11 -17.39
CA ALA A 788 -5.63 53.22 -17.02
C ALA A 788 -5.92 51.76 -17.44
N SER A 789 -7.15 51.27 -17.20
CA SER A 789 -7.60 49.95 -17.67
C SER A 789 -7.61 49.84 -19.19
N LYS A 790 -7.97 50.91 -19.92
CA LYS A 790 -7.91 50.92 -21.39
C LYS A 790 -6.48 50.82 -21.93
N ALA A 791 -5.52 51.50 -21.29
CA ALA A 791 -4.11 51.39 -21.63
C ALA A 791 -3.58 49.97 -21.38
N ARG A 792 -3.84 49.41 -20.18
CA ARG A 792 -3.45 48.03 -19.84
C ARG A 792 -4.12 46.99 -20.76
N LEU A 793 -5.37 47.20 -21.16
CA LEU A 793 -6.07 46.35 -22.12
C LEU A 793 -5.37 46.33 -23.48
N GLN A 794 -4.86 47.47 -23.96
CA GLN A 794 -4.11 47.53 -25.21
C GLN A 794 -2.78 46.77 -25.09
N ASP A 795 -2.07 46.91 -23.99
CA ASP A 795 -0.81 46.20 -23.76
C ASP A 795 -1.03 44.69 -23.61
N ALA A 796 -2.02 44.26 -22.84
CA ALA A 796 -2.40 42.86 -22.71
C ALA A 796 -2.81 42.23 -24.06
N ARG A 797 -3.46 42.99 -24.95
CA ARG A 797 -3.77 42.54 -26.33
C ARG A 797 -2.52 42.39 -27.21
N LYS A 798 -1.53 43.28 -27.06
CA LYS A 798 -0.25 43.18 -27.78
C LYS A 798 0.57 41.98 -27.29
N GLU A 799 0.64 41.77 -25.97
CA GLU A 799 1.26 40.59 -25.35
C GLU A 799 0.55 39.30 -25.83
N LEU A 800 -0.78 39.31 -25.91
CA LEU A 800 -1.54 38.15 -26.38
C LEU A 800 -1.32 37.85 -27.88
N SER A 801 -1.17 38.89 -28.71
CA SER A 801 -0.85 38.72 -30.14
C SER A 801 0.55 38.14 -30.34
N SER A 802 1.54 38.69 -29.64
CA SER A 802 2.94 38.19 -29.70
C SER A 802 3.05 36.74 -29.22
N LEU A 803 2.41 36.40 -28.09
CA LEU A 803 2.34 35.00 -27.62
C LEU A 803 1.64 34.07 -28.62
N GLY A 804 0.65 34.58 -29.38
CA GLY A 804 0.01 33.84 -30.46
C GLY A 804 0.96 33.52 -31.61
N GLU A 805 1.79 34.49 -32.01
CA GLU A 805 2.82 34.34 -33.05
C GLU A 805 3.94 33.38 -32.61
N GLU A 806 4.29 33.35 -31.32
CA GLU A 806 5.27 32.41 -30.75
C GLU A 806 4.71 30.97 -30.60
N LEU A 807 3.44 30.82 -30.20
CA LEU A 807 2.81 29.50 -29.97
C LEU A 807 2.48 28.76 -31.27
N ALA A 808 2.09 29.47 -32.33
CA ALA A 808 1.68 28.87 -33.59
C ALA A 808 2.75 27.94 -34.22
N PRO A 809 4.03 28.36 -34.39
CA PRO A 809 5.07 27.49 -34.94
C PRO A 809 5.39 26.30 -34.01
N LEU A 810 5.42 26.51 -32.69
CA LEU A 810 5.68 25.45 -31.72
C LEU A 810 4.60 24.36 -31.73
N ARG A 811 3.32 24.75 -31.82
CA ARG A 811 2.19 23.81 -31.94
C ARG A 811 2.23 23.04 -33.25
N ALA A 812 2.47 23.72 -34.37
CA ALA A 812 2.58 23.06 -35.67
C ALA A 812 3.72 22.04 -35.69
N ARG A 813 4.86 22.41 -35.10
CA ARG A 813 6.02 21.54 -34.94
C ARG A 813 5.72 20.32 -34.06
N TYR A 814 5.13 20.53 -32.87
CA TYR A 814 4.73 19.46 -31.97
C TYR A 814 3.75 18.47 -32.64
N GLN A 815 2.76 18.99 -33.37
CA GLN A 815 1.78 18.17 -34.08
C GLN A 815 2.44 17.29 -35.16
N GLN A 816 3.37 17.86 -35.94
CA GLN A 816 4.12 17.11 -36.96
C GLN A 816 5.04 16.04 -36.34
N GLU A 817 5.79 16.38 -35.29
CA GLU A 817 6.66 15.41 -34.60
C GLU A 817 5.82 14.26 -34.03
N ARG A 818 4.68 14.57 -33.39
CA ARG A 818 3.78 13.58 -32.82
C ARG A 818 3.18 12.65 -33.87
N GLU A 819 2.71 13.18 -35.00
CA GLU A 819 2.15 12.38 -36.10
C GLU A 819 3.17 11.39 -36.68
N LEU A 820 4.42 11.84 -36.88
CA LEU A 820 5.52 10.98 -37.34
C LEU A 820 5.80 9.84 -36.35
N ILE A 821 5.82 10.13 -35.05
CA ILE A 821 6.07 9.14 -33.99
C ILE A 821 4.90 8.13 -33.91
N GLU A 822 3.65 8.61 -33.95
CA GLU A 822 2.46 7.75 -33.92
C GLU A 822 2.40 6.80 -35.12
N ASP A 823 2.67 7.30 -36.33
CA ASP A 823 2.67 6.48 -37.55
C ASP A 823 3.78 5.42 -37.53
N LEU A 824 4.97 5.79 -37.05
CA LEU A 824 6.10 4.89 -36.91
C LEU A 824 5.81 3.81 -35.85
N SER A 825 5.20 4.19 -34.72
CA SER A 825 4.75 3.26 -33.68
C SER A 825 3.71 2.26 -34.21
N LYS A 826 2.71 2.72 -34.98
CA LYS A 826 1.69 1.85 -35.60
C LYS A 826 2.32 0.87 -36.59
N ALA A 827 3.26 1.33 -37.42
CA ALA A 827 3.96 0.48 -38.38
C ALA A 827 4.83 -0.58 -37.68
N LYS A 828 5.55 -0.22 -36.60
CA LYS A 828 6.34 -1.15 -35.79
C LYS A 828 5.48 -2.21 -35.08
N SER A 829 4.35 -1.81 -34.50
CA SER A 829 3.40 -2.74 -33.88
C SER A 829 2.87 -3.75 -34.91
N LYS A 830 2.45 -3.26 -36.08
CA LYS A 830 2.00 -4.13 -37.18
C LYS A 830 3.09 -5.09 -37.67
N LEU A 831 4.35 -4.66 -37.73
CA LEU A 831 5.46 -5.55 -38.05
C LEU A 831 5.59 -6.68 -37.03
N GLN A 832 5.44 -6.38 -35.74
CA GLN A 832 5.52 -7.36 -34.67
C GLN A 832 4.39 -8.39 -34.74
N GLU A 833 3.15 -7.95 -34.98
CA GLU A 833 2.01 -8.84 -35.22
C GLU A 833 2.24 -9.77 -36.42
N LEU A 834 2.82 -9.25 -37.51
CA LEU A 834 3.12 -10.06 -38.70
C LEU A 834 4.24 -11.08 -38.45
N LYS A 835 5.29 -10.70 -37.70
CA LYS A 835 6.35 -11.64 -37.28
C LYS A 835 5.78 -12.77 -36.42
N GLN A 836 4.93 -12.46 -35.44
CA GLN A 836 4.29 -13.47 -34.61
C GLN A 836 3.42 -14.44 -35.43
N LYS A 837 2.67 -13.90 -36.40
CA LYS A 837 1.90 -14.73 -37.34
C LYS A 837 2.81 -15.61 -38.18
N LEU A 838 3.93 -15.09 -38.66
CA LEU A 838 4.91 -15.87 -39.41
C LEU A 838 5.43 -17.04 -38.57
N ASP A 839 5.90 -16.79 -37.35
CA ASP A 839 6.42 -17.83 -36.44
C ASP A 839 5.36 -18.93 -36.20
N LEU A 840 4.10 -18.54 -36.05
CA LEU A 840 2.98 -19.47 -35.89
C LEU A 840 2.69 -20.29 -37.17
N MET A 841 2.72 -19.68 -38.35
CA MET A 841 2.52 -20.41 -39.62
C MET A 841 3.69 -21.36 -39.90
N GLU A 842 4.93 -20.94 -39.60
CA GLU A 842 6.11 -21.80 -39.69
C GLU A 842 6.01 -22.99 -38.71
N ALA A 843 5.56 -22.77 -37.48
CA ALA A 843 5.30 -23.83 -36.50
C ALA A 843 4.19 -24.80 -36.94
N ARG A 844 3.20 -24.34 -37.70
CA ARG A 844 2.13 -25.17 -38.27
C ARG A 844 2.51 -25.87 -39.58
N HIS A 845 3.69 -25.59 -40.12
CA HIS A 845 4.13 -26.02 -41.46
C HIS A 845 3.18 -25.55 -42.59
N ASP A 846 2.52 -24.41 -42.41
CA ASP A 846 1.72 -23.77 -43.46
C ASP A 846 2.64 -22.94 -44.35
N VAL A 847 3.22 -23.60 -45.35
CA VAL A 847 4.30 -23.05 -46.19
C VAL A 847 3.80 -21.88 -47.04
N ASP A 848 2.56 -21.94 -47.53
CA ASP A 848 1.99 -20.93 -48.42
C ASP A 848 1.71 -19.64 -47.64
N ALA A 849 1.02 -19.72 -46.50
CA ALA A 849 0.75 -18.56 -45.66
C ALA A 849 2.04 -17.94 -45.07
N ALA A 850 3.04 -18.77 -44.72
CA ALA A 850 4.34 -18.29 -44.28
C ALA A 850 5.10 -17.56 -45.40
N ALA A 851 5.02 -18.04 -46.66
CA ALA A 851 5.64 -17.39 -47.81
C ALA A 851 5.05 -16.00 -48.07
N ASP A 852 3.71 -15.88 -48.08
CA ASP A 852 3.01 -14.59 -48.27
C ASP A 852 3.42 -13.57 -47.20
N LEU A 853 3.51 -14.00 -45.94
CA LEU A 853 3.95 -13.14 -44.84
C LEU A 853 5.43 -12.73 -44.98
N ARG A 854 6.31 -13.69 -45.31
CA ARG A 854 7.76 -13.50 -45.35
C ARG A 854 8.24 -12.70 -46.54
N TYR A 855 7.63 -12.87 -47.72
CA TYR A 855 8.07 -12.25 -48.96
C TYR A 855 7.26 -11.03 -49.38
N ASP A 856 5.99 -10.90 -48.98
CA ASP A 856 5.15 -9.76 -49.36
C ASP A 856 4.85 -8.82 -48.17
N ALA A 857 4.12 -9.31 -47.16
CA ALA A 857 3.56 -8.45 -46.12
C ALA A 857 4.63 -7.81 -45.20
N ILE A 858 5.58 -8.61 -44.71
CA ILE A 858 6.66 -8.13 -43.83
C ILE A 858 7.59 -7.14 -44.58
N PRO A 859 8.08 -7.45 -45.80
CA PRO A 859 8.88 -6.50 -46.58
C PRO A 859 8.15 -5.18 -46.88
N GLY A 860 6.85 -5.22 -47.18
CA GLY A 860 6.05 -4.01 -47.39
C GLY A 860 6.00 -3.10 -46.15
N VAL A 861 5.78 -3.68 -44.97
CA VAL A 861 5.79 -2.90 -43.71
C VAL A 861 7.20 -2.42 -43.36
N MET A 862 8.25 -3.21 -43.61
CA MET A 862 9.64 -2.79 -43.40
C MET A 862 10.03 -1.61 -44.29
N GLN A 863 9.61 -1.61 -45.56
CA GLN A 863 9.82 -0.46 -46.45
C GLN A 863 9.14 0.79 -45.88
N ARG A 864 7.90 0.66 -45.43
CA ARG A 864 7.16 1.78 -44.81
C ARG A 864 7.86 2.32 -43.56
N ILE A 865 8.38 1.46 -42.70
CA ILE A 865 9.16 1.88 -41.51
C ILE A 865 10.40 2.66 -41.94
N ARG A 866 11.15 2.17 -42.94
CA ARG A 866 12.35 2.86 -43.46
C ARG A 866 12.02 4.24 -44.04
N GLU A 867 10.89 4.38 -44.74
CA GLU A 867 10.43 5.69 -45.24
C GLU A 867 10.12 6.67 -44.10
N LEU A 868 9.41 6.20 -43.07
CA LEU A 868 9.05 7.03 -41.90
C LEU A 868 10.28 7.40 -41.08
N GLU A 869 11.22 6.47 -40.86
CA GLU A 869 12.50 6.73 -40.20
C GLU A 869 13.35 7.74 -40.98
N LYS A 870 13.36 7.67 -42.32
CA LYS A 870 14.06 8.63 -43.17
C LYS A 870 13.45 10.04 -43.05
N ARG A 871 12.12 10.16 -43.16
CA ARG A 871 11.41 11.44 -42.98
C ARG A 871 11.67 12.05 -41.61
N LYS A 872 11.68 11.21 -40.57
CA LYS A 872 11.99 11.63 -39.21
C LYS A 872 13.42 12.17 -39.10
N ARG A 873 14.42 11.48 -39.66
CA ARG A 873 15.81 11.97 -39.65
C ARG A 873 15.98 13.29 -40.41
N GLU A 874 15.38 13.41 -41.60
CA GLU A 874 15.42 14.66 -42.38
C GLU A 874 14.80 15.82 -41.59
N TYR A 875 13.72 15.55 -40.85
CA TYR A 875 13.08 16.53 -39.97
C TYR A 875 13.97 16.92 -38.78
N GLU A 876 14.58 15.94 -38.11
CA GLU A 876 15.51 16.14 -36.98
C GLU A 876 16.77 16.90 -37.41
N GLU A 877 17.33 16.63 -38.60
CA GLU A 877 18.48 17.36 -39.14
C GLU A 877 18.14 18.81 -39.50
N SER A 878 16.90 19.08 -39.94
CA SER A 878 16.45 20.43 -40.23
C SER A 878 16.22 21.29 -38.98
N THR A 879 16.26 20.71 -37.78
CA THR A 879 15.85 21.39 -36.55
C THR A 879 16.88 21.25 -35.41
N GLU A 880 17.21 22.36 -34.72
CA GLU A 880 18.32 22.39 -33.75
C GLU A 880 18.15 21.49 -32.51
N SER A 881 16.93 21.09 -32.14
CA SER A 881 16.67 20.19 -30.98
C SER A 881 15.24 19.64 -31.01
N PRO A 882 15.00 18.31 -30.83
CA PRO A 882 13.64 17.71 -30.84
C PRO A 882 12.78 18.16 -29.65
N LEU A 883 11.47 18.37 -29.86
CA LEU A 883 10.51 18.69 -28.77
C LEU A 883 10.07 17.42 -28.01
N LEU A 884 10.06 16.28 -28.71
CA LEU A 884 9.66 14.99 -28.16
C LEU A 884 10.84 14.00 -28.13
N VAL A 885 11.10 13.43 -26.96
CA VAL A 885 12.09 12.35 -26.79
C VAL A 885 11.36 11.03 -26.67
N GLU A 886 11.53 10.14 -27.66
CA GLU A 886 10.92 8.79 -27.64
C GLU A 886 11.89 7.69 -27.19
N THR A 887 13.16 8.03 -26.94
CA THR A 887 14.22 7.05 -26.75
C THR A 887 14.59 6.90 -25.28
N VAL A 888 14.56 5.68 -24.75
CA VAL A 888 15.00 5.33 -23.41
C VAL A 888 16.53 5.26 -23.36
N THR A 889 17.13 6.12 -22.55
CA THR A 889 18.58 6.27 -22.36
C THR A 889 19.03 5.72 -21.00
N PRO A 890 20.34 5.50 -20.78
CA PRO A 890 20.87 5.16 -19.47
C PRO A 890 20.49 6.19 -18.38
N GLN A 891 20.40 7.48 -18.72
CA GLN A 891 19.97 8.52 -17.80
C GLN A 891 18.55 8.29 -17.28
N HIS A 892 17.61 7.90 -18.16
CA HIS A 892 16.23 7.62 -17.75
C HIS A 892 16.16 6.45 -16.76
N ILE A 893 16.98 5.41 -16.97
CA ILE A 893 17.08 4.29 -16.02
C ILE A 893 17.65 4.78 -14.67
N ALA A 894 18.72 5.59 -14.70
CA ALA A 894 19.33 6.13 -13.49
C ALA A 894 18.34 7.04 -12.71
N GLU A 895 17.49 7.80 -13.40
CA GLU A 895 16.43 8.60 -12.75
C GLU A 895 15.39 7.75 -12.03
N VAL A 896 15.00 6.60 -12.61
CA VAL A 896 14.08 5.66 -11.96
C VAL A 896 14.75 5.03 -10.74
N VAL A 897 15.98 4.55 -10.88
CA VAL A 897 16.76 3.99 -9.76
C VAL A 897 16.96 5.03 -8.66
N ALA A 898 17.25 6.29 -9.01
CA ALA A 898 17.38 7.39 -8.06
C ALA A 898 16.10 7.59 -7.25
N ARG A 899 14.94 7.51 -7.90
CA ARG A 899 13.64 7.62 -7.23
C ARG A 899 13.39 6.46 -6.27
N TRP A 900 13.71 5.23 -6.68
CA TRP A 900 13.49 4.03 -5.87
C TRP A 900 14.43 3.97 -4.65
N THR A 901 15.67 4.46 -4.81
CA THR A 901 16.75 4.29 -3.82
C THR A 901 17.04 5.56 -3.01
N GLY A 902 16.59 6.73 -3.49
CA GLY A 902 16.95 8.05 -2.95
C GLY A 902 18.35 8.53 -3.34
N ILE A 903 19.10 7.78 -4.17
CA ILE A 903 20.48 8.12 -4.56
C ILE A 903 20.46 9.13 -5.73
N PRO A 904 21.16 10.27 -5.66
CA PRO A 904 21.17 11.26 -6.74
C PRO A 904 21.69 10.71 -8.07
N VAL A 905 21.08 11.11 -9.19
CA VAL A 905 21.43 10.66 -10.56
C VAL A 905 22.89 10.93 -10.92
N SER A 906 23.44 12.06 -10.45
CA SER A 906 24.84 12.42 -10.66
C SER A 906 25.82 11.39 -10.08
N LYS A 907 25.42 10.72 -8.99
CA LYS A 907 26.22 9.67 -8.36
C LYS A 907 26.07 8.31 -9.05
N LEU A 908 24.90 8.03 -9.60
CA LEU A 908 24.60 6.79 -10.34
C LEU A 908 25.28 6.75 -11.73
N THR A 909 25.55 7.91 -12.31
CA THR A 909 26.14 8.06 -13.65
C THR A 909 27.67 8.23 -13.64
N GLN A 910 28.27 8.52 -12.50
CA GLN A 910 29.73 8.59 -12.36
C GLN A 910 30.37 7.20 -12.46
N GLY A 911 31.43 7.09 -13.27
CA GLY A 911 32.22 5.88 -13.34
C GLY A 911 32.89 5.58 -12.00
N GLU A 912 32.69 4.37 -11.47
CA GLU A 912 33.23 3.89 -10.19
C GLU A 912 34.73 4.19 -10.00
N LYS A 913 35.51 4.04 -11.09
CA LYS A 913 36.95 4.33 -11.07
C LYS A 913 37.25 5.79 -10.75
N ALA A 914 36.54 6.74 -11.34
CA ALA A 914 36.79 8.17 -11.13
C ALA A 914 36.46 8.57 -9.69
N ARG A 915 35.35 8.04 -9.15
CA ARG A 915 34.95 8.29 -7.76
C ARG A 915 35.98 7.78 -6.76
N LEU A 916 36.45 6.55 -6.93
CA LEU A 916 37.43 5.95 -6.02
C LEU A 916 38.79 6.65 -6.07
N LEU A 917 39.19 7.16 -7.24
CA LEU A 917 40.42 7.95 -7.39
C LEU A 917 40.37 9.28 -6.62
N HIS A 918 39.18 9.84 -6.40
CA HIS A 918 38.98 11.08 -5.64
C HIS A 918 38.58 10.85 -4.17
N LEU A 919 38.47 9.59 -3.73
CA LEU A 919 38.01 9.23 -2.38
C LEU A 919 38.80 9.95 -1.29
N GLU A 920 40.13 9.99 -1.39
CA GLU A 920 40.99 10.65 -0.40
C GLU A 920 40.67 12.14 -0.27
N CYS A 921 40.46 12.83 -1.40
CA CYS A 921 40.12 14.25 -1.41
C CYS A 921 38.75 14.51 -0.78
N GLU A 922 37.76 13.67 -1.04
CA GLU A 922 36.42 13.81 -0.44
C GLU A 922 36.44 13.53 1.06
N LEU A 923 37.19 12.51 1.52
CA LEU A 923 37.35 12.24 2.95
C LEU A 923 38.04 13.41 3.68
N LYS A 924 39.06 14.03 3.07
CA LYS A 924 39.79 15.19 3.62
C LYS A 924 38.92 16.45 3.77
N LYS A 925 37.87 16.62 2.96
CA LYS A 925 36.93 17.74 3.11
C LYS A 925 36.12 17.64 4.41
N ARG A 926 35.81 16.42 4.84
CA ARG A 926 34.96 16.15 6.01
C ARG A 926 35.76 15.87 7.28
N VAL A 927 36.92 15.22 7.17
CA VAL A 927 37.77 14.85 8.31
C VAL A 927 39.01 15.74 8.36
N VAL A 928 39.05 16.62 9.36
CA VAL A 928 40.11 17.63 9.52
C VAL A 928 41.30 17.07 10.31
N GLY A 929 42.51 17.26 9.78
CA GLY A 929 43.77 16.99 10.49
C GLY A 929 44.17 15.51 10.61
N GLN A 930 43.47 14.61 9.91
CA GLN A 930 43.74 13.17 9.92
C GLN A 930 44.11 12.65 8.51
N GLU A 931 45.10 13.30 7.88
CA GLU A 931 45.47 13.01 6.49
C GLU A 931 46.03 11.60 6.31
N GLU A 932 46.91 11.16 7.24
CA GLU A 932 47.47 9.79 7.26
C GLU A 932 46.34 8.73 7.30
N ALA A 933 45.27 9.00 8.06
CA ALA A 933 44.13 8.12 8.19
C ALA A 933 43.29 8.04 6.91
N ALA A 934 43.01 9.19 6.29
CA ALA A 934 42.26 9.25 5.04
C ALA A 934 43.02 8.56 3.89
N GLU A 935 44.35 8.72 3.85
CA GLU A 935 45.21 8.10 2.83
C GLU A 935 45.28 6.58 3.00
N ALA A 936 45.49 6.08 4.23
CA ALA A 936 45.54 4.64 4.52
C ALA A 936 44.24 3.93 4.11
N VAL A 937 43.09 4.50 4.49
CA VAL A 937 41.77 3.97 4.15
C VAL A 937 41.55 3.99 2.63
N SER A 938 41.83 5.12 1.97
CA SER A 938 41.64 5.26 0.53
C SER A 938 42.48 4.27 -0.28
N ARG A 939 43.75 4.08 0.10
CA ARG A 939 44.64 3.11 -0.56
C ARG A 939 44.14 1.67 -0.40
N ALA A 940 43.65 1.29 0.77
CA ALA A 940 43.11 -0.05 1.00
C ALA A 940 41.84 -0.32 0.17
N VAL A 941 40.91 0.64 0.15
CA VAL A 941 39.71 0.55 -0.69
C VAL A 941 40.07 0.49 -2.18
N LEU A 942 41.04 1.29 -2.65
CA LEU A 942 41.52 1.25 -4.02
C LEU A 942 42.13 -0.10 -4.40
N ARG A 943 42.90 -0.74 -3.50
CA ARG A 943 43.44 -2.10 -3.72
C ARG A 943 42.33 -3.14 -3.87
N SER A 944 41.28 -3.03 -3.05
CA SER A 944 40.12 -3.92 -3.13
C SER A 944 39.33 -3.73 -4.42
N ALA A 945 39.04 -2.48 -4.80
CA ALA A 945 38.35 -2.18 -6.04
C ALA A 945 39.14 -2.58 -7.30
N ALA A 946 40.48 -2.49 -7.26
CA ALA A 946 41.35 -2.99 -8.31
C ALA A 946 41.42 -4.53 -8.38
N ARG A 947 40.75 -5.24 -7.45
CA ARG A 947 40.79 -6.71 -7.29
C ARG A 947 42.20 -7.25 -7.07
N LEU A 948 43.07 -6.43 -6.48
CA LEU A 948 44.44 -6.78 -6.11
C LEU A 948 44.55 -7.20 -4.64
N SER A 949 43.49 -7.03 -3.84
CA SER A 949 43.35 -7.60 -2.50
C SER A 949 42.96 -9.08 -2.56
N ARG A 950 43.04 -9.77 -1.41
CA ARG A 950 42.57 -11.16 -1.30
C ARG A 950 41.04 -11.19 -1.39
N ARG A 951 40.48 -11.96 -2.33
CA ARG A 951 39.04 -12.01 -2.63
C ARG A 951 38.14 -12.45 -1.47
N THR A 952 38.70 -13.17 -0.50
CA THR A 952 37.96 -13.67 0.66
C THR A 952 37.97 -12.67 1.81
N GLN A 953 38.61 -11.51 1.71
CA GLN A 953 38.66 -10.55 2.81
C GLN A 953 37.64 -9.42 2.63
N PRO A 954 37.25 -8.74 3.73
CA PRO A 954 36.47 -7.51 3.65
C PRO A 954 37.16 -6.46 2.76
N THR A 955 36.39 -5.50 2.23
CA THR A 955 36.88 -4.42 1.36
C THR A 955 38.03 -3.63 1.98
N GLY A 956 38.03 -3.51 3.31
CA GLY A 956 39.13 -2.97 4.08
C GLY A 956 38.90 -3.22 5.57
N SER A 957 39.99 -3.36 6.32
CA SER A 957 39.98 -3.65 7.74
C SER A 957 40.99 -2.78 8.49
N PHE A 958 40.52 -1.97 9.45
CA PHE A 958 41.35 -0.96 10.10
C PHE A 958 41.17 -0.94 11.61
N LEU A 959 42.25 -0.65 12.34
CA LEU A 959 42.20 -0.27 13.75
C LEU A 959 42.53 1.21 13.92
N PHE A 960 41.57 1.99 14.41
CA PHE A 960 41.68 3.42 14.67
C PHE A 960 42.01 3.66 16.15
N ALA A 961 43.26 4.00 16.43
CA ALA A 961 43.77 4.30 17.77
C ALA A 961 43.93 5.80 18.00
N GLY A 962 43.65 6.32 19.20
CA GLY A 962 43.85 7.74 19.51
C GLY A 962 42.94 8.27 20.62
N PRO A 963 42.95 9.59 20.91
CA PRO A 963 42.07 10.20 21.92
C PRO A 963 40.59 10.17 21.53
N THR A 964 39.69 10.42 22.47
CA THR A 964 38.27 10.57 22.16
C THR A 964 37.99 11.89 21.45
N GLY A 965 37.00 11.93 20.55
CA GLY A 965 36.56 13.18 19.92
C GLY A 965 37.49 13.76 18.84
N VAL A 966 38.49 13.01 18.36
CA VAL A 966 39.43 13.44 17.30
C VAL A 966 38.97 13.12 15.86
N GLY A 967 37.89 12.36 15.70
CA GLY A 967 37.29 12.09 14.38
C GLY A 967 37.27 10.63 13.91
N LYS A 968 37.58 9.63 14.76
CA LYS A 968 37.56 8.20 14.39
C LYS A 968 36.21 7.76 13.79
N THR A 969 35.12 8.04 14.50
CA THR A 969 33.76 7.73 14.04
C THR A 969 33.33 8.60 12.86
N GLU A 970 33.87 9.82 12.75
CA GLU A 970 33.54 10.73 11.64
C GLU A 970 34.18 10.26 10.33
N LEU A 971 35.39 9.69 10.38
CA LEU A 971 36.00 9.04 9.22
C LEU A 971 35.20 7.83 8.75
N ALA A 972 34.66 7.02 9.68
CA ALA A 972 33.75 5.93 9.33
C ALA A 972 32.47 6.44 8.63
N LYS A 973 31.89 7.55 9.11
CA LYS A 973 30.71 8.21 8.51
C LYS A 973 31.00 8.78 7.13
N ALA A 974 32.13 9.47 6.99
CA ALA A 974 32.60 9.99 5.71
C ALA A 974 32.80 8.84 4.71
N LEU A 975 33.39 7.73 5.15
CA LEU A 975 33.59 6.55 4.31
C LEU A 975 32.27 5.89 3.91
N ALA A 976 31.31 5.76 4.83
CA ALA A 976 29.98 5.23 4.50
C ALA A 976 29.24 6.13 3.50
N ALA A 977 29.33 7.46 3.66
CA ALA A 977 28.77 8.41 2.72
C ALA A 977 29.44 8.34 1.32
N GLU A 978 30.75 8.12 1.27
CA GLU A 978 31.50 8.08 0.01
C GLU A 978 31.56 6.72 -0.68
N LEU A 979 31.36 5.60 0.02
CA LEU A 979 31.33 4.28 -0.60
C LEU A 979 29.91 3.77 -0.84
N PHE A 980 28.99 4.08 0.08
CA PHE A 980 27.64 3.52 0.10
C PHE A 980 26.54 4.58 -0.04
N ASP A 981 26.93 5.82 -0.36
CA ASP A 981 26.03 6.94 -0.62
C ASP A 981 25.10 7.31 0.53
N ASN A 982 25.38 6.82 1.73
CA ASN A 982 24.55 7.04 2.90
C ASN A 982 25.39 6.87 4.19
N GLU A 983 25.48 7.93 5.00
CA GLU A 983 26.25 7.92 6.25
C GLU A 983 25.65 7.03 7.35
N HIS A 984 24.37 6.66 7.22
CA HIS A 984 23.69 5.71 8.10
C HIS A 984 23.92 4.26 7.70
N ARG A 985 24.66 3.98 6.62
CA ARG A 985 25.17 2.63 6.28
C ARG A 985 26.34 2.22 7.18
N ILE A 986 26.22 2.53 8.46
CA ILE A 986 27.13 2.12 9.52
C ILE A 986 26.38 1.18 10.44
N VAL A 987 26.90 -0.03 10.59
CA VAL A 987 26.48 -0.95 11.64
C VAL A 987 27.43 -0.79 12.81
N ARG A 988 26.98 -0.13 13.88
CA ARG A 988 27.80 0.19 15.05
C ARG A 988 27.54 -0.79 16.19
N PHE A 989 28.61 -1.35 16.74
CA PHE A 989 28.59 -2.17 17.95
C PHE A 989 29.49 -1.54 19.02
N ASP A 990 28.95 -1.31 20.20
CA ASP A 990 29.71 -0.87 21.37
C ASP A 990 30.24 -2.10 22.11
N MET A 991 31.56 -2.28 22.14
CA MET A 991 32.17 -3.46 22.76
C MET A 991 32.04 -3.49 24.29
N SER A 992 31.66 -2.37 24.92
CA SER A 992 31.28 -2.34 26.34
C SER A 992 30.05 -3.23 26.62
N GLU A 993 29.14 -3.39 25.65
CA GLU A 993 27.96 -4.28 25.80
C GLU A 993 28.30 -5.78 25.65
N TYR A 994 29.50 -6.08 25.17
CA TYR A 994 30.00 -7.42 24.88
C TYR A 994 31.18 -7.83 25.77
N MET A 995 31.23 -7.29 26.99
CA MET A 995 32.22 -7.67 28.01
C MET A 995 31.98 -9.09 28.56
N GLU A 996 30.73 -9.56 28.57
CA GLU A 996 30.35 -10.86 29.10
C GLU A 996 30.21 -11.93 28.01
N GLN A 997 30.47 -13.19 28.38
CA GLN A 997 30.41 -14.32 27.46
C GLN A 997 29.02 -14.52 26.84
N HIS A 998 27.93 -14.34 27.60
CA HIS A 998 26.56 -14.54 27.11
C HIS A 998 26.14 -13.48 26.08
N ALA A 999 26.75 -12.29 26.11
CA ALA A 999 26.48 -11.24 25.13
C ALA A 999 26.98 -11.62 23.73
N VAL A 1000 28.01 -12.46 23.61
CA VAL A 1000 28.56 -12.93 22.32
C VAL A 1000 27.52 -13.70 21.50
N SER A 1001 26.65 -14.47 22.17
CA SER A 1001 25.54 -15.17 21.51
C SER A 1001 24.53 -14.20 20.88
N ARG A 1002 24.39 -12.95 21.37
CA ARG A 1002 23.54 -11.95 20.71
C ARG A 1002 24.14 -11.44 19.41
N LEU A 1003 25.46 -11.47 19.27
CA LEU A 1003 26.18 -11.00 18.07
C LEU A 1003 26.00 -11.96 16.88
N ILE A 1004 26.12 -13.28 17.12
CA ILE A 1004 26.08 -14.33 16.07
C ILE A 1004 24.73 -15.08 16.02
N GLY A 1005 23.98 -15.11 17.12
CA GLY A 1005 22.74 -15.85 17.27
C GLY A 1005 22.82 -16.88 18.41
N ALA A 1006 21.70 -17.13 19.09
CA ALA A 1006 21.64 -18.14 20.13
C ALA A 1006 21.75 -19.56 19.50
N PRO A 1007 22.45 -20.52 20.14
CA PRO A 1007 22.53 -21.89 19.65
C PRO A 1007 21.18 -22.62 19.73
N PRO A 1008 21.00 -23.73 18.97
CA PRO A 1008 19.79 -24.56 19.01
C PRO A 1008 19.37 -24.96 20.43
N GLY A 1009 18.14 -24.61 20.80
CA GLY A 1009 17.55 -24.96 22.10
C GLY A 1009 17.49 -23.82 23.14
N TYR A 1010 17.97 -22.61 22.82
CA TYR A 1010 17.89 -21.42 23.69
C TYR A 1010 16.85 -20.39 23.20
N VAL A 1011 16.28 -19.60 24.12
CA VAL A 1011 15.33 -18.52 23.79
C VAL A 1011 16.01 -17.53 22.82
N GLY A 1012 15.34 -17.24 21.69
CA GLY A 1012 15.91 -16.43 20.61
C GLY A 1012 16.63 -17.23 19.51
N HIS A 1013 16.65 -18.57 19.57
CA HIS A 1013 17.25 -19.42 18.53
C HIS A 1013 16.67 -19.21 17.12
N GLU A 1014 15.40 -18.81 16.98
CA GLU A 1014 14.80 -18.54 15.66
C GLU A 1014 15.23 -17.20 15.04
N GLN A 1015 15.84 -16.29 15.82
CA GLN A 1015 16.31 -14.99 15.36
C GLN A 1015 17.83 -15.06 15.08
N GLY A 1016 18.27 -14.60 13.91
CA GLY A 1016 19.71 -14.49 13.60
C GLY A 1016 20.41 -13.48 14.52
N GLY A 1017 21.73 -13.59 14.67
CA GLY A 1017 22.51 -12.66 15.49
C GLY A 1017 22.48 -11.23 14.96
N GLN A 1018 22.73 -10.25 15.84
CA GLN A 1018 22.70 -8.83 15.48
C GLN A 1018 23.70 -8.49 14.37
N LEU A 1019 24.90 -9.05 14.37
CA LEU A 1019 25.91 -8.82 13.33
C LEU A 1019 25.55 -9.56 12.04
N THR A 1020 25.17 -10.83 12.14
CA THR A 1020 24.82 -11.65 10.98
C THR A 1020 23.58 -11.14 10.25
N GLU A 1021 22.55 -10.69 10.97
CA GLU A 1021 21.34 -10.12 10.37
C GLU A 1021 21.59 -8.71 9.81
N ALA A 1022 22.35 -7.87 10.50
CA ALA A 1022 22.70 -6.55 9.97
C ALA A 1022 23.48 -6.65 8.65
N LEU A 1023 24.46 -7.56 8.58
CA LEU A 1023 25.25 -7.78 7.37
C LEU A 1023 24.47 -8.51 6.28
N ARG A 1024 23.55 -9.41 6.64
CA ARG A 1024 22.66 -10.05 5.65
C ARG A 1024 21.70 -9.04 5.00
N ARG A 1025 21.13 -8.13 5.79
CA ARG A 1025 20.24 -7.07 5.28
C ARG A 1025 21.01 -5.99 4.53
N HIS A 1026 22.23 -5.70 4.97
CA HIS A 1026 23.05 -4.61 4.45
C HIS A 1026 24.50 -5.09 4.20
N PRO A 1027 24.73 -5.90 3.14
CA PRO A 1027 26.06 -6.45 2.83
C PRO A 1027 27.09 -5.38 2.39
N TYR A 1028 26.59 -4.22 1.94
CA TYR A 1028 27.37 -3.02 1.65
C TYR A 1028 27.22 -2.03 2.81
N SER A 1029 28.09 -2.16 3.81
CA SER A 1029 28.08 -1.28 4.97
C SER A 1029 29.47 -1.14 5.60
N VAL A 1030 29.63 -0.11 6.42
CA VAL A 1030 30.77 0.03 7.32
C VAL A 1030 30.40 -0.59 8.66
N VAL A 1031 31.12 -1.62 9.09
CA VAL A 1031 30.95 -2.25 10.40
C VAL A 1031 31.91 -1.59 11.38
N LEU A 1032 31.39 -0.91 12.39
CA LEU A 1032 32.16 -0.17 13.38
C LEU A 1032 32.09 -0.88 14.75
N PHE A 1033 33.22 -1.37 15.23
CA PHE A 1033 33.40 -1.92 16.57
C PHE A 1033 34.08 -0.88 17.45
N ASP A 1034 33.31 -0.24 18.33
CA ASP A 1034 33.79 0.84 19.20
C ASP A 1034 34.39 0.28 20.51
N GLU A 1035 35.50 0.85 20.99
CA GLU A 1035 36.17 0.48 22.26
C GLU A 1035 36.61 -0.99 22.37
N MET A 1036 37.34 -1.46 21.35
CA MET A 1036 37.72 -2.87 21.19
C MET A 1036 38.46 -3.48 22.39
N GLU A 1037 39.20 -2.67 23.16
CA GLU A 1037 39.89 -3.09 24.38
C GLU A 1037 38.97 -3.65 25.48
N LYS A 1038 37.67 -3.35 25.44
CA LYS A 1038 36.69 -3.83 26.42
C LYS A 1038 36.02 -5.16 26.02
N ALA A 1039 36.17 -5.60 24.78
CA ALA A 1039 35.45 -6.78 24.28
C ALA A 1039 35.89 -8.08 24.98
N HIS A 1040 34.95 -9.00 25.18
CA HIS A 1040 35.28 -10.34 25.67
C HIS A 1040 36.18 -11.09 24.65
N PRO A 1041 37.15 -11.93 25.10
CA PRO A 1041 38.05 -12.65 24.20
C PRO A 1041 37.37 -13.53 23.14
N GLN A 1042 36.14 -14.02 23.39
CA GLN A 1042 35.40 -14.80 22.40
C GLN A 1042 34.92 -13.97 21.19
N VAL A 1043 34.68 -12.66 21.37
CA VAL A 1043 34.35 -11.75 20.25
C VAL A 1043 35.50 -11.69 19.26
N LEU A 1044 36.75 -11.72 19.75
CA LEU A 1044 37.95 -11.74 18.91
C LEU A 1044 37.96 -12.93 17.94
N ASN A 1045 37.48 -14.10 18.36
CA ASN A 1045 37.45 -15.29 17.50
C ASN A 1045 36.48 -15.11 16.33
N VAL A 1046 35.34 -14.46 16.56
CA VAL A 1046 34.36 -14.11 15.53
C VAL A 1046 34.96 -13.10 14.55
N LEU A 1047 35.66 -12.09 15.07
CA LEU A 1047 36.32 -11.09 14.25
C LEU A 1047 37.46 -11.68 13.41
N LEU A 1048 38.21 -12.65 13.93
CA LEU A 1048 39.22 -13.36 13.15
C LEU A 1048 38.59 -14.08 11.95
N GLN A 1049 37.47 -14.77 12.14
CA GLN A 1049 36.74 -15.41 11.03
C GLN A 1049 36.29 -14.38 9.99
N LEU A 1050 35.72 -13.26 10.44
CA LEU A 1050 35.28 -12.18 9.56
C LEU A 1050 36.46 -11.59 8.76
N LEU A 1051 37.60 -11.34 9.39
CA LEU A 1051 38.76 -10.69 8.78
C LEU A 1051 39.54 -11.62 7.84
N ASP A 1052 39.49 -12.94 8.07
CA ASP A 1052 40.17 -13.93 7.23
C ASP A 1052 39.35 -14.41 6.04
N ASP A 1053 38.14 -14.89 6.32
CA ASP A 1053 37.30 -15.57 5.34
C ASP A 1053 36.24 -14.65 4.75
N GLY A 1054 36.10 -13.42 5.29
CA GLY A 1054 35.11 -12.45 4.81
C GLY A 1054 33.69 -12.99 4.96
N ARG A 1055 33.52 -13.99 5.83
CA ARG A 1055 32.28 -14.72 6.03
C ARG A 1055 32.11 -15.00 7.51
N ILE A 1056 30.89 -14.81 8.00
CA ILE A 1056 30.51 -15.22 9.35
C ILE A 1056 29.51 -16.34 9.23
N THR A 1057 29.67 -17.38 10.04
CA THR A 1057 28.67 -18.43 10.17
C THR A 1057 27.81 -18.12 11.40
N ASP A 1058 26.50 -18.05 11.22
CA ASP A 1058 25.58 -17.90 12.34
C ASP A 1058 25.47 -19.21 13.16
N SER A 1059 24.78 -19.15 14.28
CA SER A 1059 24.56 -20.33 15.15
C SER A 1059 23.71 -21.44 14.51
N GLN A 1060 23.08 -21.18 13.37
CA GLN A 1060 22.28 -22.13 12.58
C GLN A 1060 23.07 -22.73 11.41
N GLY A 1061 24.34 -22.35 11.21
CA GLY A 1061 25.17 -22.81 10.11
C GLY A 1061 24.97 -22.04 8.79
N ARG A 1062 24.23 -20.92 8.80
CA ARG A 1062 24.08 -20.03 7.64
C ARG A 1062 25.30 -19.12 7.55
N THR A 1063 25.92 -19.08 6.38
CA THR A 1063 27.08 -18.22 6.12
C THR A 1063 26.63 -16.87 5.54
N VAL A 1064 27.06 -15.77 6.15
CA VAL A 1064 26.84 -14.39 5.69
C VAL A 1064 28.12 -13.88 5.04
N ASP A 1065 28.03 -13.37 3.82
CA ASP A 1065 29.15 -12.77 3.09
C ASP A 1065 29.36 -11.31 3.52
N CYS A 1066 30.59 -10.99 3.90
CA CYS A 1066 31.05 -9.71 4.41
C CYS A 1066 32.15 -9.09 3.51
N SER A 1067 32.46 -9.72 2.36
CA SER A 1067 33.52 -9.29 1.44
C SER A 1067 33.35 -7.86 0.94
N ASN A 1068 32.11 -7.37 0.83
CA ASN A 1068 31.79 -6.01 0.38
C ASN A 1068 31.65 -4.98 1.51
N SER A 1069 31.92 -5.37 2.75
CA SER A 1069 31.87 -4.49 3.92
C SER A 1069 33.24 -3.93 4.28
N VAL A 1070 33.27 -2.75 4.89
CA VAL A 1070 34.49 -2.18 5.49
C VAL A 1070 34.42 -2.34 7.00
N VAL A 1071 35.47 -2.90 7.60
CA VAL A 1071 35.53 -3.19 9.04
C VAL A 1071 36.42 -2.17 9.72
N ILE A 1072 35.89 -1.49 10.71
CA ILE A 1072 36.62 -0.48 11.48
C ILE A 1072 36.51 -0.84 12.95
N LEU A 1073 37.66 -1.01 13.60
CA LEU A 1073 37.79 -1.17 15.04
C LEU A 1073 38.29 0.16 15.60
N THR A 1074 37.76 0.64 16.72
CA THR A 1074 38.32 1.80 17.42
C THR A 1074 38.92 1.36 18.75
N SER A 1075 39.97 2.06 19.19
CA SER A 1075 40.54 1.87 20.51
C SER A 1075 41.06 3.16 21.10
N ASN A 1076 40.89 3.37 22.40
CA ASN A 1076 41.43 4.53 23.11
C ASN A 1076 42.76 4.21 23.83
N LEU A 1077 43.30 3.00 23.65
CA LEU A 1077 44.56 2.56 24.23
C LEU A 1077 45.73 3.49 23.87
N GLY A 1078 46.56 3.80 24.87
CA GLY A 1078 47.78 4.61 24.71
C GLY A 1078 47.54 6.10 24.42
N SER A 1079 46.28 6.56 24.37
CA SER A 1079 45.94 7.96 24.03
C SER A 1079 46.53 8.98 25.01
N GLU A 1080 46.79 8.61 26.25
CA GLU A 1080 47.47 9.44 27.26
C GLU A 1080 48.87 9.90 26.82
N HIS A 1081 49.60 9.07 26.05
CA HIS A 1081 50.92 9.41 25.55
C HIS A 1081 50.84 10.53 24.51
N LEU A 1082 49.83 10.49 23.63
CA LEU A 1082 49.58 11.51 22.62
C LEU A 1082 49.19 12.85 23.26
N MET A 1083 48.36 12.81 24.31
CA MET A 1083 47.95 14.00 25.05
C MET A 1083 49.11 14.66 25.78
N ARG A 1084 49.99 13.88 26.43
CA ARG A 1084 51.20 14.40 27.09
C ARG A 1084 52.19 15.03 26.10
N ALA A 1085 52.32 14.47 24.90
CA ALA A 1085 53.18 15.02 23.85
C ALA A 1085 52.64 16.36 23.32
N LEU A 1086 51.31 16.50 23.19
CA LEU A 1086 50.68 17.75 22.77
C LEU A 1086 51.00 18.92 23.73
N SER A 1087 51.03 18.66 25.04
CA SER A 1087 51.34 19.69 26.05
C SER A 1087 52.78 20.21 25.98
N LYS A 1088 53.70 19.46 25.37
CA LYS A 1088 55.13 19.82 25.28
C LYS A 1088 55.53 20.44 23.94
N GLY A 1089 54.70 20.29 22.90
CA GLY A 1089 54.76 21.10 21.68
C GLY A 1089 55.84 20.75 20.65
N SER A 1090 56.47 19.56 20.72
CA SER A 1090 57.50 19.11 19.77
C SER A 1090 57.00 17.98 18.86
N ALA A 1091 57.26 18.09 17.54
CA ALA A 1091 56.91 17.04 16.56
C ALA A 1091 57.63 15.71 16.82
N LEU A 1092 58.89 15.77 17.29
CA LEU A 1092 59.69 14.59 17.63
C LEU A 1092 59.09 13.82 18.85
N GLU A 1093 58.40 14.53 19.75
CA GLU A 1093 57.73 13.90 20.89
C GLU A 1093 56.41 13.25 20.49
N LEU A 1094 55.72 13.78 19.48
CA LEU A 1094 54.52 13.16 18.93
C LEU A 1094 54.83 11.83 18.24
N GLU A 1095 55.94 11.74 17.49
CA GLU A 1095 56.40 10.48 16.88
C GLU A 1095 56.71 9.41 17.94
N ARG A 1096 57.46 9.77 18.99
CA ARG A 1096 57.71 8.87 20.12
C ARG A 1096 56.42 8.45 20.82
N ALA A 1097 55.45 9.35 20.95
CA ALA A 1097 54.15 9.00 21.51
C ALA A 1097 53.36 8.03 20.63
N LYS A 1098 53.43 8.14 19.29
CA LYS A 1098 52.82 7.17 18.36
C LYS A 1098 53.43 5.76 18.55
N GLU A 1099 54.75 5.67 18.72
CA GLU A 1099 55.43 4.39 19.00
C GLU A 1099 54.96 3.75 20.31
N LEU A 1100 54.81 4.56 21.37
CA LEU A 1100 54.29 4.10 22.66
C LEU A 1100 52.84 3.60 22.55
N VAL A 1101 51.99 4.29 21.78
CA VAL A 1101 50.61 3.85 21.49
C VAL A 1101 50.62 2.48 20.80
N LEU A 1102 51.45 2.30 19.78
CA LEU A 1102 51.57 1.02 19.07
C LEU A 1102 52.06 -0.10 20.00
N GLN A 1103 52.96 0.22 20.94
CA GLN A 1103 53.40 -0.73 21.97
C GLN A 1103 52.25 -1.12 22.91
N SER A 1104 51.45 -0.17 23.38
CA SER A 1104 50.27 -0.44 24.22
C SER A 1104 49.22 -1.29 23.50
N ILE A 1105 49.01 -1.07 22.21
CA ILE A 1105 48.09 -1.88 21.40
C ILE A 1105 48.59 -3.31 21.30
N ARG A 1106 49.89 -3.51 21.02
CA ARG A 1106 50.51 -4.83 20.90
C ARG A 1106 50.54 -5.61 22.21
N SER A 1107 50.55 -4.94 23.37
CA SER A 1107 50.49 -5.62 24.67
C SER A 1107 49.08 -6.06 25.06
N THR A 1108 48.05 -5.36 24.60
CA THR A 1108 46.66 -5.62 25.02
C THR A 1108 45.87 -6.45 24.01
N LEU A 1109 46.04 -6.18 22.71
CA LEU A 1109 45.38 -6.93 21.64
C LEU A 1109 46.25 -8.08 21.16
N ARG A 1110 45.58 -9.19 20.83
CA ARG A 1110 46.22 -10.41 20.33
C ARG A 1110 46.96 -10.16 19.00
N PRO A 1111 48.23 -10.60 18.84
CA PRO A 1111 48.97 -10.46 17.58
C PRO A 1111 48.25 -11.07 16.38
N GLU A 1112 47.48 -12.14 16.60
CA GLU A 1112 46.68 -12.79 15.55
C GLU A 1112 45.69 -11.81 14.92
N LEU A 1113 45.01 -10.97 15.71
CA LEU A 1113 44.06 -9.98 15.21
C LEU A 1113 44.79 -8.87 14.42
N LEU A 1114 45.87 -8.34 15.00
CA LEU A 1114 46.62 -7.22 14.40
C LEU A 1114 47.19 -7.57 13.02
N ASN A 1115 47.62 -8.83 12.83
CA ASN A 1115 48.16 -9.31 11.56
C ASN A 1115 47.09 -9.55 10.48
N ARG A 1116 45.80 -9.51 10.82
CA ARG A 1116 44.69 -9.62 9.84
C ARG A 1116 44.15 -8.28 9.37
N LEU A 1117 44.53 -7.19 10.04
CA LEU A 1117 44.12 -5.85 9.64
C LEU A 1117 44.97 -5.37 8.46
N ASP A 1118 44.35 -4.61 7.56
CA ASP A 1118 45.08 -3.94 6.47
C ASP A 1118 46.01 -2.86 7.01
N ASP A 1119 45.58 -2.12 8.03
CA ASP A 1119 46.38 -1.05 8.65
C ASP A 1119 45.97 -0.72 10.10
N ILE A 1120 46.92 -0.22 10.88
CA ILE A 1120 46.70 0.34 12.22
C ILE A 1120 46.97 1.84 12.16
N VAL A 1121 45.92 2.63 12.27
CA VAL A 1121 45.95 4.07 12.07
C VAL A 1121 45.90 4.79 13.41
N VAL A 1122 46.92 5.59 13.70
CA VAL A 1122 47.00 6.41 14.93
C VAL A 1122 46.54 7.83 14.63
N PHE A 1123 45.42 8.23 15.23
CA PHE A 1123 44.82 9.55 15.11
C PHE A 1123 45.56 10.57 15.97
N GLN A 1124 45.78 11.74 15.39
CA GLN A 1124 46.50 12.83 16.05
C GLN A 1124 45.53 13.69 16.88
N PRO A 1125 45.95 14.20 18.06
CA PRO A 1125 45.16 15.19 18.80
C PRO A 1125 44.92 16.46 17.97
N LEU A 1126 43.73 17.05 18.10
CA LEU A 1126 43.36 18.25 17.35
C LEU A 1126 44.00 19.51 17.97
N THR A 1127 44.72 20.28 17.17
CA THR A 1127 45.28 21.58 17.56
C THR A 1127 44.24 22.70 17.44
N GLY A 1128 44.46 23.84 18.10
CA GLY A 1128 43.56 25.01 18.03
C GLY A 1128 43.15 25.43 16.59
N PRO A 1129 44.10 25.55 15.64
CA PRO A 1129 43.77 25.85 14.24
C PRO A 1129 42.90 24.79 13.57
N LEU A 1130 43.11 23.51 13.85
CA LEU A 1130 42.30 22.40 13.32
C LEU A 1130 40.89 22.44 13.93
N LEU A 1131 40.77 22.71 15.23
CA LEU A 1131 39.47 22.87 15.89
C LEU A 1131 38.67 24.04 15.32
N ARG A 1132 39.32 25.14 14.93
CA ARG A 1132 38.65 26.26 14.24
C ARG A 1132 37.99 25.81 12.93
N GLN A 1133 38.67 24.97 12.15
CA GLN A 1133 38.10 24.40 10.92
C GLN A 1133 36.93 23.46 11.23
N VAL A 1134 37.02 22.63 12.28
CA VAL A 1134 35.93 21.75 12.71
C VAL A 1134 34.68 22.55 13.11
N VAL A 1135 34.83 23.68 13.82
CA VAL A 1135 33.71 24.57 14.16
C VAL A 1135 33.06 25.13 12.89
N ARG A 1136 33.86 25.57 11.90
CA ARG A 1136 33.33 26.05 10.61
C ARG A 1136 32.53 24.97 9.88
N LEU A 1137 33.00 23.72 9.88
CA LEU A 1137 32.26 22.60 9.29
C LEU A 1137 30.93 22.34 10.01
N GLN A 1138 30.90 22.34 11.34
CA GLN A 1138 29.65 22.17 12.11
C GLN A 1138 28.65 23.31 11.88
N LEU A 1139 29.14 24.53 11.64
CA LEU A 1139 28.31 25.68 11.29
C LEU A 1139 27.72 25.59 9.88
N ALA A 1140 28.36 24.88 8.95
CA ALA A 1140 27.86 24.73 7.58
C ALA A 1140 26.47 24.05 7.53
N ASP A 1141 26.22 23.09 8.41
CA ASP A 1141 24.91 22.44 8.53
C ASP A 1141 23.83 23.36 9.11
N VAL A 1142 24.23 24.34 9.94
CA VAL A 1142 23.33 25.39 10.43
C VAL A 1142 23.04 26.39 9.31
N LEU A 1143 24.06 26.77 8.52
CA LEU A 1143 23.93 27.68 7.39
C LEU A 1143 22.97 27.14 6.33
N LYS A 1144 23.10 25.87 5.93
CA LYS A 1144 22.18 25.25 4.95
C LYS A 1144 20.72 25.30 5.40
N ARG A 1145 20.46 25.01 6.68
CA ARG A 1145 19.10 25.06 7.25
C ARG A 1145 18.54 26.49 7.29
N LEU A 1146 19.40 27.51 7.43
CA LEU A 1146 18.98 28.91 7.37
C LEU A 1146 18.77 29.38 5.93
N GLU A 1147 19.53 28.87 4.96
CA GLU A 1147 19.33 29.16 3.53
C GLU A 1147 17.95 28.70 3.03
N GLU A 1148 17.46 27.54 3.50
CA GLU A 1148 16.10 27.06 3.24
C GLU A 1148 15.01 28.02 3.76
N LEU A 1149 15.34 28.82 4.77
CA LEU A 1149 14.48 29.86 5.35
C LEU A 1149 14.76 31.26 4.74
N GLU A 1150 15.56 31.33 3.68
CA GLU A 1150 16.05 32.57 3.04
C GLU A 1150 16.81 33.51 4.00
N VAL A 1151 17.43 32.97 5.06
CA VAL A 1151 18.22 33.73 6.03
C VAL A 1151 19.71 33.48 5.77
N THR A 1152 20.48 34.54 5.57
CA THR A 1152 21.95 34.46 5.43
C THR A 1152 22.61 34.71 6.78
N MET A 1153 23.56 33.87 7.20
CA MET A 1153 24.33 34.08 8.41
C MET A 1153 25.84 34.20 8.11
N HIS A 1154 26.48 35.21 8.67
CA HIS A 1154 27.94 35.37 8.66
C HIS A 1154 28.48 35.27 10.08
N VAL A 1155 29.48 34.42 10.28
CA VAL A 1155 30.13 34.23 11.59
C VAL A 1155 31.56 34.74 11.52
N THR A 1156 31.95 35.65 12.41
CA THR A 1156 33.30 36.20 12.45
C THR A 1156 34.31 35.20 13.06
N ASP A 1157 35.60 35.35 12.74
CA ASP A 1157 36.66 34.54 13.36
C ASP A 1157 36.73 34.76 14.88
N ALA A 1158 36.38 35.96 15.35
CA ALA A 1158 36.32 36.28 16.77
C ALA A 1158 35.22 35.49 17.51
N ALA A 1159 34.08 35.25 16.87
CA ALA A 1159 33.02 34.39 17.40
C ALA A 1159 33.44 32.92 17.42
N ILE A 1160 34.15 32.44 16.39
CA ILE A 1160 34.67 31.06 16.38
C ILE A 1160 35.70 30.85 17.49
N ASP A 1161 36.62 31.80 17.68
CA ASP A 1161 37.61 31.73 18.76
C ASP A 1161 36.97 31.82 20.15
N PHE A 1162 35.82 32.49 20.26
CA PHE A 1162 35.03 32.50 21.50
C PHE A 1162 34.45 31.13 21.82
N VAL A 1163 33.86 30.45 20.82
CA VAL A 1163 33.36 29.07 20.97
C VAL A 1163 34.48 28.14 21.43
N LEU A 1164 35.67 28.25 20.83
CA LEU A 1164 36.81 27.41 21.21
C LEU A 1164 37.25 27.66 22.65
N LYS A 1165 37.27 28.91 23.13
CA LYS A 1165 37.68 29.21 24.51
C LYS A 1165 36.72 28.67 25.56
N GLU A 1166 35.41 28.71 25.28
CA GLU A 1166 34.37 28.30 26.23
C GLU A 1166 34.09 26.80 26.20
N ALA A 1167 34.20 26.16 25.02
CA ALA A 1167 33.75 24.79 24.82
C ALA A 1167 34.89 23.77 24.59
N HIS A 1168 36.15 24.20 24.45
CA HIS A 1168 37.25 23.27 24.23
C HIS A 1168 37.66 22.56 25.52
N ASP A 1169 37.54 21.24 25.49
CA ASP A 1169 38.13 20.32 26.45
C ASP A 1169 39.19 19.47 25.73
N PRO A 1170 40.47 19.54 26.12
CA PRO A 1170 41.53 18.72 25.52
C PRO A 1170 41.27 17.21 25.59
N GLU A 1171 40.61 16.69 26.64
CA GLU A 1171 40.37 15.25 26.83
C GLU A 1171 39.20 14.73 25.98
N LEU A 1172 38.20 15.59 25.71
CA LEU A 1172 36.99 15.25 24.94
C LEU A 1172 37.04 15.69 23.47
N GLY A 1173 38.11 16.35 23.04
CA GLY A 1173 38.35 16.78 21.67
C GLY A 1173 37.26 17.72 21.14
N ALA A 1174 36.74 17.44 19.93
CA ALA A 1174 35.70 18.25 19.31
C ALA A 1174 34.26 17.93 19.78
N ARG A 1175 34.08 16.93 20.65
CA ARG A 1175 32.75 16.42 21.06
C ARG A 1175 31.87 17.47 21.78
N PRO A 1176 32.40 18.35 22.67
CA PRO A 1176 31.58 19.37 23.33
C PRO A 1176 31.14 20.52 22.41
N LEU A 1177 31.87 20.78 21.32
CA LEU A 1177 31.65 21.93 20.42
C LEU A 1177 30.24 21.91 19.81
N LYS A 1178 29.79 20.76 19.30
CA LYS A 1178 28.47 20.62 18.68
C LYS A 1178 27.34 20.94 19.67
N ARG A 1179 27.42 20.39 20.88
CA ARG A 1179 26.43 20.64 21.95
C ARG A 1179 26.42 22.11 22.37
N TYR A 1180 27.59 22.75 22.41
CA TYR A 1180 27.69 24.16 22.75
C TYR A 1180 27.04 25.04 21.68
N LEU A 1181 27.32 24.79 20.40
CA LEU A 1181 26.68 25.47 19.27
C LEU A 1181 25.16 25.27 19.28
N GLU A 1182 24.68 24.05 19.49
CA GLU A 1182 23.24 23.77 19.58
C GLU A 1182 22.56 24.57 20.70
N ARG A 1183 23.15 24.58 21.91
CA ARG A 1183 22.57 25.25 23.09
C ARG A 1183 22.63 26.78 23.02
N HIS A 1184 23.73 27.34 22.53
CA HIS A 1184 23.99 28.78 22.64
C HIS A 1184 23.74 29.55 21.35
N LEU A 1185 24.03 28.94 20.20
CA LEU A 1185 23.84 29.57 18.89
C LEU A 1185 22.50 29.18 18.28
N VAL A 1186 22.25 27.87 18.10
CA VAL A 1186 21.04 27.39 17.41
C VAL A 1186 19.79 27.72 18.21
N SER A 1187 19.75 27.45 19.52
CA SER A 1187 18.58 27.82 20.34
C SER A 1187 18.24 29.31 20.26
N ARG A 1188 19.25 30.19 20.22
CA ARG A 1188 19.05 31.64 20.15
C ARG A 1188 18.56 32.09 18.78
N LEU A 1189 19.09 31.50 17.70
CA LEU A 1189 18.57 31.69 16.34
C LEU A 1189 17.13 31.18 16.20
N SER A 1190 16.79 30.04 16.82
CA SER A 1190 15.42 29.51 16.84
C SER A 1190 14.45 30.45 17.55
N THR A 1191 14.85 31.01 18.70
CA THR A 1191 14.04 32.05 19.38
C THR A 1191 13.85 33.27 18.49
N MET A 1192 14.91 33.73 17.81
CA MET A 1192 14.86 34.87 16.90
C MET A 1192 14.02 34.65 15.63
N ILE A 1193 13.82 33.40 15.22
CA ILE A 1193 12.90 33.05 14.14
C ILE A 1193 11.45 33.06 14.66
N LEU A 1194 11.21 32.50 15.85
CA LEU A 1194 9.88 32.42 16.45
C LEU A 1194 9.33 33.76 16.94
N ASP A 1195 10.21 34.72 17.24
CA ASP A 1195 9.85 36.08 17.67
C ASP A 1195 9.76 37.10 16.52
N ASP A 1196 9.81 36.63 15.26
CA ASP A 1196 9.79 37.43 14.02
C ASP A 1196 10.93 38.48 13.90
N THR A 1197 12.01 38.34 14.69
CA THR A 1197 13.20 39.18 14.50
C THR A 1197 13.99 38.78 13.25
N LEU A 1198 14.00 37.49 12.89
CA LEU A 1198 14.55 36.93 11.67
C LEU A 1198 13.46 36.55 10.67
N THR A 1199 13.28 37.38 9.65
CA THR A 1199 12.34 37.13 8.54
C THR A 1199 13.08 36.67 7.27
N PRO A 1200 12.40 36.02 6.31
CA PRO A 1200 12.98 35.69 5.01
C PRO A 1200 13.68 36.90 4.35
N GLY A 1201 14.90 36.70 3.85
CA GLY A 1201 15.76 37.76 3.30
C GLY A 1201 16.61 38.52 4.33
N SER A 1202 16.63 38.10 5.60
CA SER A 1202 17.47 38.73 6.64
C SER A 1202 18.92 38.25 6.59
N VAL A 1203 19.84 39.15 6.96
CA VAL A 1203 21.26 38.83 7.12
C VAL A 1203 21.64 38.96 8.60
N VAL A 1204 22.17 37.89 9.18
CA VAL A 1204 22.61 37.82 10.58
C VAL A 1204 24.13 37.79 10.63
N ASN A 1205 24.72 38.80 11.25
CA ASN A 1205 26.14 38.78 11.57
C ASN A 1205 26.32 38.37 13.02
N VAL A 1206 27.01 37.26 13.24
CA VAL A 1206 27.32 36.71 14.57
C VAL A 1206 28.74 37.09 14.92
N ASP A 1207 28.89 37.90 15.95
CA ASP A 1207 30.18 38.37 16.46
C ASP A 1207 30.28 38.21 17.98
N ARG A 1208 31.44 38.54 18.55
CA ARG A 1208 31.69 38.55 19.99
C ARG A 1208 31.58 39.97 20.54
N GLN A 1209 30.73 40.19 21.56
CA GLN A 1209 30.69 41.44 22.31
C GLN A 1209 31.14 41.25 23.77
N MET A 1210 31.74 42.28 24.36
CA MET A 1210 32.09 42.31 25.79
C MET A 1210 31.04 43.13 26.53
N ARG A 1211 30.26 42.49 27.43
CA ARG A 1211 29.29 43.16 28.31
C ARG A 1211 29.68 42.91 29.77
N ASN A 1212 29.88 43.99 30.54
CA ASN A 1212 30.21 43.95 31.97
C ASN A 1212 31.39 43.00 32.32
N GLY A 1213 32.43 42.98 31.49
CA GLY A 1213 33.62 42.14 31.70
C GLY A 1213 33.44 40.66 31.34
N LYS A 1214 32.27 40.23 30.86
CA LYS A 1214 32.03 38.88 30.33
C LYS A 1214 31.80 38.93 28.81
N ALA A 1215 32.34 37.96 28.09
CA ALA A 1215 32.10 37.81 26.66
C ALA A 1215 30.73 37.16 26.44
N ASP A 1216 29.92 37.75 25.56
CA ASP A 1216 28.61 37.23 25.15
C ASP A 1216 28.48 37.32 23.62
N TRP A 1217 27.52 36.58 23.07
CA TRP A 1217 27.20 36.57 21.65
C TRP A 1217 26.52 37.87 21.22
N ASP A 1218 27.02 38.48 20.13
CA ASP A 1218 26.39 39.60 19.45
C ASP A 1218 25.75 39.12 18.15
N PHE A 1219 24.45 39.40 18.00
CA PHE A 1219 23.68 39.06 16.82
C PHE A 1219 23.20 40.34 16.17
N GLN A 1220 23.85 40.74 15.09
CA GLN A 1220 23.47 41.93 14.33
C GLN A 1220 22.59 41.51 13.16
N VAL A 1221 21.29 41.76 13.27
CA VAL A 1221 20.31 41.44 12.22
C VAL A 1221 20.10 42.65 11.32
N ARG A 1222 20.31 42.46 10.02
CA ARG A 1222 19.92 43.41 8.98
C ARG A 1222 18.71 42.85 8.24
N LYS A 1223 17.56 43.51 8.37
CA LYS A 1223 16.37 43.19 7.56
C LYS A 1223 16.63 43.69 6.13
N GLY A 1224 16.47 42.80 5.15
CA GLY A 1224 16.57 43.19 3.74
C GLY A 1224 15.55 44.28 3.43
N GLN A 1225 16.00 45.47 3.01
CA GLN A 1225 15.11 46.43 2.36
C GLN A 1225 14.54 45.73 1.12
N LYS A 1226 13.21 45.82 0.91
CA LYS A 1226 12.55 45.42 -0.34
C LYS A 1226 13.43 45.86 -1.51
N ARG A 1227 13.96 44.90 -2.28
CA ARG A 1227 14.62 45.18 -3.56
C ARG A 1227 13.63 45.97 -4.41
N GLN A 1228 13.81 47.29 -4.50
CA GLN A 1228 13.36 48.01 -5.69
C GLN A 1228 14.12 47.38 -6.85
N ARG A 1229 13.38 46.94 -7.88
CA ARG A 1229 13.95 46.56 -9.17
C ARG A 1229 14.90 47.68 -9.61
N VAL A 1230 16.20 47.41 -9.55
CA VAL A 1230 17.20 48.14 -10.32
C VAL A 1230 17.37 47.31 -11.58
N GLU A 1231 17.13 47.94 -12.73
CA GLU A 1231 17.36 47.37 -14.06
C GLU A 1231 18.82 46.88 -14.17
N GLU A 1232 18.99 45.64 -14.63
CA GLU A 1232 20.30 45.07 -14.94
C GLU A 1232 20.97 45.85 -16.09
N PRO A 1233 22.23 46.27 -15.96
CA PRO A 1233 23.05 46.57 -17.12
C PRO A 1233 23.74 45.29 -17.62
N ASP A 1234 23.74 45.14 -18.95
CA ASP A 1234 24.34 44.08 -19.77
C ASP A 1234 25.59 43.42 -19.17
N ALA A 1235 25.53 42.09 -19.00
CA ALA A 1235 26.67 41.26 -18.68
C ALA A 1235 27.39 40.79 -19.96
N SER A 1236 28.56 41.36 -20.25
CA SER A 1236 29.59 40.72 -21.09
C SER A 1236 30.53 39.88 -20.21
N PRO A 1237 31.05 38.74 -20.69
CA PRO A 1237 31.80 37.80 -19.84
C PRO A 1237 33.28 38.21 -19.75
N MET A 1238 33.85 38.27 -18.54
CA MET A 1238 35.30 38.32 -18.37
C MET A 1238 35.81 37.34 -17.30
N SER A 1239 36.56 36.37 -17.82
CA SER A 1239 37.74 35.66 -17.31
C SER A 1239 38.09 35.72 -15.81
N VAL A 1240 38.20 34.52 -15.25
CA VAL A 1240 38.87 34.18 -13.98
C VAL A 1240 40.38 34.39 -14.11
N LYS A 1241 40.98 35.05 -13.10
CA LYS A 1241 42.41 34.98 -12.76
C LYS A 1241 42.56 34.52 -11.33
#